data_AF-A0A5N7Z9Y3-F1
#
_entry.id   AF-A0A5N7Z9Y3-F1
#
_cell.length_a   1.000
_cell.length_b   1.000
_cell.length_c   1.000
_cell.angle_alpha   90.00
_cell.angle_beta   90.00
_cell.angle_gamma   90.00
#
_symmetry.space_group_name_H-M   'P 1'
#
loop_
_entity.id
_entity.type
_entity.pdbx_description
1 polymer ?
#
loop_
_entity_poly.entity_id
_entity_poly.type
_entity_poly.pdbx_seq_one_letter_code
_entity_poly.pdbx_strand_id
1 'polypeptide(L)'
;NDSSALNPEKDYFPFTGQPVTGSNFYIKYPEMFAKKWDKASITINWKNTPESIRDLYQGYTIKPNVVVSKNSFSAAKTKSSVVVQDDHFKANAFLLEKEGWTIKGTDIQLYQKTETGYQTNFTIQNSGSVAGTSESIRLTLKQSALQDVYPKLYTLALTSGETNILIPNEPYIPVTENVELNYSASESAYTGRTTLVKNVKALNILDTVATNRSVLAKNVKSLNLDSVAVKPNILVNSVKSAKNKEVTLFYEDAFGQFEKEMAAPSIVPVHEVGGELFICLDAKPSETVSLLIQALEGSENTLADTFEENENIQWDILSKNTWRTLRNDILTNETKRFLESGIVKFKIPKDIDINTTLFEKKGIWIRAKTKRSYDAVCKIQGIYTQAVLATFQNQDNDLTHLDHGLEAGTIAKLITRVPQIKSVSQPYNSFDGKYKESDAAFYRRVSERLRHKNRAITQWDYEQLVLQEFPDVFMVKCLNHTSEKSFMAPGHVTLVVIPNTKNKNAFDSYQPRVSRASLNKIQNYVNGLNSMHVQTHVINPNYQEATVKIEARFHNEFDEAFYSKQLDEDIKKFISPWAFGDSDVVSFNMKLNVNQLINYLEQLYYVDYIDSIQVTVNGEIQTKYLIEVDPKSILVSAKQHEVAIAKQVCI
;
A
#
# COMPACT_ATOMS: atom_id res chain seq x y z
N ASN A 1 -0.50 13.37 -23.18
CA ASN A 1 0.56 12.76 -24.01
C ASN A 1 0.48 13.36 -25.40
N ASP A 2 1.14 12.80 -26.42
CA ASP A 2 1.09 13.31 -27.80
C ASP A 2 -0.32 13.28 -28.44
N SER A 3 -1.24 12.43 -27.95
CA SER A 3 -2.58 12.27 -28.54
C SER A 3 -3.65 13.11 -27.84
N SER A 4 -3.65 13.15 -26.49
CA SER A 4 -4.68 13.84 -25.73
C SER A 4 -4.25 14.18 -24.29
N ALA A 5 -5.07 14.98 -23.62
CA ALA A 5 -5.03 15.08 -22.16
C ALA A 5 -5.36 13.72 -21.52
N LEU A 6 -4.71 13.41 -20.39
CA LEU A 6 -4.87 12.16 -19.65
C LEU A 6 -5.60 12.45 -18.34
N ASN A 7 -6.49 11.53 -17.92
CA ASN A 7 -7.16 11.63 -16.64
C ASN A 7 -6.31 10.94 -15.56
N PRO A 8 -5.77 11.67 -14.56
CA PRO A 8 -4.92 11.10 -13.52
C PRO A 8 -5.65 10.14 -12.56
N GLU A 9 -6.99 10.12 -12.54
CA GLU A 9 -7.79 9.25 -11.66
C GLU A 9 -7.99 7.82 -12.20
N LYS A 10 -7.49 7.51 -13.39
CA LYS A 10 -7.62 6.19 -14.03
C LYS A 10 -6.27 5.71 -14.53
N ASP A 11 -6.16 4.43 -14.87
CA ASP A 11 -5.00 3.94 -15.61
C ASP A 11 -4.91 4.62 -16.99
N TYR A 12 -3.71 5.03 -17.39
CA TYR A 12 -3.47 5.65 -18.69
C TYR A 12 -2.10 5.26 -19.25
N PHE A 13 -1.93 5.49 -20.56
CA PHE A 13 -0.70 5.24 -21.30
C PHE A 13 0.08 6.55 -21.51
N PRO A 14 1.17 6.81 -20.76
CA PRO A 14 1.91 8.08 -20.84
C PRO A 14 2.47 8.39 -22.21
N PHE A 15 2.82 7.33 -22.97
CA PHE A 15 3.40 7.41 -24.31
C PHE A 15 2.48 6.87 -25.39
N THR A 16 1.15 6.92 -25.16
CA THR A 16 0.10 6.34 -26.02
C THR A 16 0.14 4.80 -26.06
N GLY A 17 -0.73 4.15 -26.84
CA GLY A 17 -0.73 2.70 -27.00
C GLY A 17 0.41 2.16 -27.87
N GLN A 18 1.14 3.01 -28.59
CA GLN A 18 2.31 2.63 -29.40
C GLN A 18 3.50 3.58 -29.17
N PRO A 19 4.19 3.49 -28.03
CA PRO A 19 5.41 4.24 -27.75
C PRO A 19 6.51 4.05 -28.81
N VAL A 20 6.86 5.14 -29.48
CA VAL A 20 7.97 5.21 -30.45
C VAL A 20 9.06 6.15 -29.96
N THR A 21 10.23 6.11 -30.60
CA THR A 21 11.29 7.08 -30.35
C THR A 21 10.75 8.49 -30.55
N GLY A 22 10.90 9.36 -29.55
CA GLY A 22 10.38 10.72 -29.57
C GLY A 22 8.95 10.88 -29.00
N SER A 23 8.27 9.81 -28.60
CA SER A 23 6.99 9.91 -27.89
C SER A 23 7.16 10.71 -26.58
N ASN A 24 6.20 11.59 -26.31
CA ASN A 24 6.25 12.54 -25.22
C ASN A 24 5.16 12.31 -24.17
N PHE A 25 5.59 12.33 -22.92
CA PHE A 25 4.73 12.42 -21.76
C PHE A 25 4.92 13.80 -21.11
N TYR A 26 3.83 14.56 -21.02
CA TYR A 26 3.82 15.91 -20.48
C TYR A 26 3.24 15.90 -19.07
N ILE A 27 4.00 16.42 -18.12
CA ILE A 27 3.58 16.61 -16.73
C ILE A 27 3.36 18.11 -16.52
N LYS A 28 2.10 18.47 -16.24
CA LYS A 28 1.68 19.83 -15.94
C LYS A 28 1.10 19.89 -14.54
N TYR A 29 1.63 20.78 -13.72
CA TYR A 29 1.13 21.05 -12.38
C TYR A 29 1.18 22.57 -12.15
N PRO A 30 0.09 23.29 -12.48
CA PRO A 30 0.08 24.75 -12.58
C PRO A 30 0.61 25.47 -11.33
N GLU A 31 0.36 24.91 -10.14
CA GLU A 31 0.74 25.50 -8.87
C GLU A 31 2.27 25.60 -8.67
N MET A 32 3.02 24.52 -8.92
CA MET A 32 4.49 24.56 -8.86
C MET A 32 5.06 25.52 -9.90
N PHE A 33 4.49 25.51 -11.11
CA PHE A 33 4.95 26.31 -12.24
C PHE A 33 4.71 27.81 -12.06
N ALA A 34 3.68 28.20 -11.31
CA ALA A 34 3.43 29.59 -10.92
C ALA A 34 4.44 30.11 -9.88
N LYS A 35 5.10 29.24 -9.12
CA LYS A 35 6.02 29.60 -8.04
C LYS A 35 7.47 29.68 -8.52
N LYS A 36 8.33 30.30 -7.70
CA LYS A 36 9.79 30.20 -7.86
C LYS A 36 10.26 28.89 -7.20
N TRP A 37 10.16 27.80 -7.95
CA TRP A 37 10.59 26.47 -7.53
C TRP A 37 12.06 26.23 -7.88
N ASP A 38 12.76 25.41 -7.09
CA ASP A 38 14.20 25.13 -7.22
C ASP A 38 14.48 23.69 -7.66
N LYS A 39 13.75 22.71 -7.08
CA LYS A 39 13.93 21.28 -7.34
C LYS A 39 12.57 20.61 -7.46
N ALA A 40 12.43 19.70 -8.43
CA ALA A 40 11.29 18.81 -8.55
C ALA A 40 11.77 17.36 -8.75
N SER A 41 11.31 16.46 -7.90
CA SER A 41 11.53 15.01 -7.98
C SER A 41 10.25 14.34 -8.45
N ILE A 42 10.36 13.52 -9.49
CA ILE A 42 9.24 12.82 -10.13
C ILE A 42 9.48 11.32 -9.98
N THR A 43 8.44 10.62 -9.53
CA THR A 43 8.39 9.16 -9.46
C THR A 43 7.20 8.66 -10.27
N ILE A 44 7.42 7.71 -11.17
CA ILE A 44 6.36 7.06 -11.96
C ILE A 44 6.35 5.59 -11.59
N ASN A 45 5.24 5.13 -11.00
CA ASN A 45 5.04 3.72 -10.69
C ASN A 45 4.34 3.05 -11.87
N TRP A 46 4.96 2.01 -12.43
CA TRP A 46 4.43 1.29 -13.59
C TRP A 46 3.54 0.14 -13.14
N LYS A 47 2.44 -0.08 -13.88
CA LYS A 47 1.44 -1.11 -13.60
C LYS A 47 1.61 -2.30 -14.54
N ASN A 48 1.34 -3.51 -14.06
CA ASN A 48 1.39 -4.74 -14.86
C ASN A 48 2.75 -4.96 -15.55
N THR A 49 3.85 -4.62 -14.87
CA THR A 49 5.19 -4.76 -15.43
C THR A 49 5.57 -6.24 -15.52
N PRO A 50 6.32 -6.66 -16.57
CA PRO A 50 6.88 -8.01 -16.64
C PRO A 50 7.90 -8.24 -15.51
N GLU A 51 8.26 -9.49 -15.23
CA GLU A 51 9.29 -9.83 -14.21
C GLU A 51 10.71 -9.40 -14.63
N SER A 52 10.99 -9.47 -15.94
CA SER A 52 12.19 -8.92 -16.56
C SER A 52 11.86 -8.27 -17.90
N ILE A 53 12.30 -7.02 -18.06
CA ILE A 53 12.23 -6.32 -19.34
C ILE A 53 13.15 -7.00 -20.36
N ARG A 54 14.38 -7.33 -20.01
CA ARG A 54 15.32 -8.03 -20.90
C ARG A 54 14.72 -9.32 -21.46
N ASP A 55 14.15 -10.16 -20.60
CA ASP A 55 13.66 -11.48 -21.01
C ASP A 55 12.39 -11.37 -21.86
N LEU A 56 11.50 -10.42 -21.54
CA LEU A 56 10.33 -10.12 -22.38
C LEU A 56 10.74 -9.81 -23.83
N TYR A 57 11.84 -9.06 -24.00
CA TYR A 57 12.30 -8.62 -25.31
C TYR A 57 13.39 -9.53 -25.93
N GLN A 58 13.61 -10.75 -25.44
CA GLN A 58 14.68 -11.64 -25.95
C GLN A 58 14.54 -11.97 -27.46
N GLY A 59 13.31 -12.04 -27.98
CA GLY A 59 13.01 -12.31 -29.40
C GLY A 59 13.20 -11.12 -30.36
N TYR A 60 13.58 -9.95 -29.85
CA TYR A 60 13.65 -8.72 -30.63
C TYR A 60 15.06 -8.47 -31.17
N THR A 61 15.42 -9.14 -32.27
CA THR A 61 16.77 -9.04 -32.88
C THR A 61 16.89 -7.95 -33.95
N ILE A 62 15.78 -7.27 -34.28
CA ILE A 62 15.72 -6.24 -35.32
C ILE A 62 15.36 -4.89 -34.73
N LYS A 63 16.09 -3.85 -35.14
CA LYS A 63 15.85 -2.47 -34.73
C LYS A 63 14.61 -1.88 -35.43
N PRO A 64 13.93 -0.91 -34.79
CA PRO A 64 12.87 -0.12 -35.43
C PRO A 64 13.28 0.49 -36.77
N ASN A 65 12.31 0.70 -37.65
CA ASN A 65 12.47 1.36 -38.96
C ASN A 65 13.43 0.66 -39.96
N VAL A 66 13.65 -0.65 -39.82
CA VAL A 66 14.40 -1.45 -40.81
C VAL A 66 13.42 -2.22 -41.72
N VAL A 67 13.69 -2.24 -43.03
CA VAL A 67 12.96 -3.09 -43.97
C VAL A 67 13.38 -4.55 -43.76
N VAL A 68 12.44 -5.40 -43.36
CA VAL A 68 12.71 -6.80 -43.03
C VAL A 68 12.23 -7.73 -44.15
N SER A 69 13.16 -8.49 -44.73
CA SER A 69 12.93 -9.62 -45.63
C SER A 69 13.21 -10.97 -44.94
N LYS A 70 12.74 -12.08 -45.51
CA LYS A 70 13.02 -13.45 -45.02
C LYS A 70 14.52 -13.74 -44.90
N ASN A 71 15.33 -13.23 -45.83
CA ASN A 71 16.79 -13.39 -45.83
C ASN A 71 17.47 -12.57 -44.71
N SER A 72 17.03 -11.33 -44.49
CA SER A 72 17.56 -10.48 -43.41
C SER A 72 17.14 -10.96 -42.01
N PHE A 73 15.98 -11.60 -41.87
CA PHE A 73 15.54 -12.21 -40.63
C PHE A 73 16.40 -13.45 -40.29
N SER A 74 16.67 -14.30 -41.29
CA SER A 74 17.55 -15.47 -41.14
C SER A 74 18.97 -15.07 -40.71
N ALA A 75 19.49 -13.96 -41.24
CA ALA A 75 20.79 -13.41 -40.84
C ALA A 75 20.80 -12.70 -39.47
N ALA A 76 19.64 -12.28 -38.95
CA ALA A 76 19.49 -11.69 -37.61
C ALA A 76 19.45 -12.74 -36.49
N LYS A 77 19.32 -14.03 -36.83
CA LYS A 77 19.27 -15.18 -35.91
C LYS A 77 20.51 -15.30 -34.99
N THR A 78 21.66 -14.82 -35.44
CA THR A 78 22.92 -14.86 -34.68
C THR A 78 23.19 -13.57 -33.89
N LYS A 79 22.31 -12.57 -33.97
CA LYS A 79 22.47 -11.30 -33.27
C LYS A 79 21.76 -11.35 -31.92
N SER A 80 22.38 -10.73 -30.91
CA SER A 80 21.74 -10.49 -29.62
C SER A 80 20.49 -9.61 -29.78
N SER A 81 19.54 -9.75 -28.86
CA SER A 81 18.38 -8.86 -28.78
C SER A 81 18.82 -7.39 -28.76
N VAL A 82 17.97 -6.52 -29.32
CA VAL A 82 18.07 -5.07 -29.22
C VAL A 82 18.04 -4.64 -27.75
N VAL A 83 17.26 -5.34 -26.92
CA VAL A 83 17.15 -5.12 -25.47
C VAL A 83 18.08 -6.09 -24.75
N VAL A 84 19.28 -5.64 -24.41
CA VAL A 84 20.32 -6.48 -23.78
C VAL A 84 20.21 -6.48 -22.25
N GLN A 85 19.68 -5.41 -21.66
CA GLN A 85 19.54 -5.20 -20.22
C GLN A 85 18.23 -4.46 -19.92
N ASP A 86 17.76 -4.56 -18.68
CA ASP A 86 16.53 -3.90 -18.22
C ASP A 86 16.59 -2.37 -18.32
N ASP A 87 17.80 -1.79 -18.32
CA ASP A 87 18.01 -0.34 -18.43
C ASP A 87 17.92 0.21 -19.86
N HIS A 88 17.60 -0.62 -20.85
CA HIS A 88 17.63 -0.27 -22.27
C HIS A 88 16.76 0.94 -22.60
N PHE A 89 15.55 1.00 -22.06
CA PHE A 89 14.59 2.06 -22.35
C PHE A 89 14.93 3.30 -21.51
N LYS A 90 15.30 4.38 -22.21
CA LYS A 90 15.72 5.64 -21.60
C LYS A 90 14.89 6.79 -22.13
N ALA A 91 14.80 7.85 -21.33
CA ALA A 91 14.14 9.09 -21.71
C ALA A 91 14.97 10.31 -21.34
N ASN A 92 14.70 11.41 -22.02
CA ASN A 92 15.19 12.73 -21.65
C ASN A 92 14.06 13.53 -21.00
N ALA A 93 14.37 14.23 -19.91
CA ALA A 93 13.46 15.17 -19.27
C ALA A 93 13.79 16.59 -19.73
N PHE A 94 12.78 17.27 -20.26
CA PHE A 94 12.83 18.66 -20.66
C PHE A 94 11.92 19.51 -19.79
N LEU A 95 12.29 20.76 -19.59
CA LEU A 95 11.47 21.78 -18.95
C LEU A 95 11.16 22.87 -19.96
N LEU A 96 9.89 23.18 -20.13
CA LEU A 96 9.43 24.32 -20.92
C LEU A 96 9.61 25.59 -20.09
N GLU A 97 10.52 26.46 -20.51
CA GLU A 97 10.77 27.79 -19.92
C GLU A 97 10.67 28.85 -21.01
N LYS A 98 9.86 29.91 -20.81
CA LYS A 98 9.76 31.07 -21.73
C LYS A 98 9.66 30.66 -23.21
N GLU A 99 8.72 29.76 -23.53
CA GLU A 99 8.45 29.19 -24.86
C GLU A 99 9.52 28.23 -25.43
N GLY A 100 10.63 27.97 -24.73
CA GLY A 100 11.69 27.05 -25.14
C GLY A 100 11.79 25.79 -24.28
N TRP A 101 11.99 24.62 -24.91
CA TRP A 101 12.29 23.38 -24.18
C TRP A 101 13.79 23.28 -23.87
N THR A 102 14.12 23.23 -22.58
CA THR A 102 15.50 23.04 -22.11
C THR A 102 15.66 21.63 -21.53
N ILE A 103 16.77 20.95 -21.83
CA ILE A 103 17.03 19.63 -21.28
C ILE A 103 17.50 19.75 -19.82
N LYS A 104 16.89 19.00 -18.90
CA LYS A 104 17.21 19.01 -17.47
C LYS A 104 17.62 17.63 -16.94
N GLY A 105 17.32 16.57 -17.68
CA GLY A 105 17.79 15.21 -17.39
C GLY A 105 17.99 14.43 -18.68
N THR A 106 19.09 13.68 -18.76
CA THR A 106 19.43 12.81 -19.89
C THR A 106 19.51 11.36 -19.44
N ASP A 107 19.16 10.43 -20.32
CA ASP A 107 19.34 8.99 -20.09
C ASP A 107 18.65 8.46 -18.82
N ILE A 108 17.51 9.04 -18.48
CA ILE A 108 16.66 8.58 -17.37
C ILE A 108 16.16 7.18 -17.71
N GLN A 109 16.51 6.21 -16.88
CA GLN A 109 16.02 4.83 -17.01
C GLN A 109 14.52 4.80 -16.75
N LEU A 110 13.73 4.36 -17.73
CA LEU A 110 12.29 4.21 -17.58
C LEU A 110 11.93 3.11 -16.59
N TYR A 111 12.66 2.01 -16.61
CA TYR A 111 12.34 0.83 -15.80
C TYR A 111 13.48 0.55 -14.83
N GLN A 112 13.39 1.10 -13.62
CA GLN A 112 14.24 0.75 -12.48
C GLN A 112 13.54 -0.31 -11.65
N LYS A 113 14.15 -1.50 -11.51
CA LYS A 113 13.55 -2.64 -10.81
C LYS A 113 13.39 -2.34 -9.31
N THR A 114 12.24 -2.72 -8.74
CA THR A 114 11.91 -2.66 -7.32
C THR A 114 11.48 -4.04 -6.83
N GLU A 115 11.21 -4.18 -5.52
CA GLU A 115 10.69 -5.42 -4.92
C GLU A 115 9.33 -5.86 -5.50
N THR A 116 8.53 -4.91 -6.02
CA THR A 116 7.14 -5.17 -6.46
C THR A 116 6.88 -4.86 -7.94
N GLY A 117 7.91 -4.49 -8.72
CA GLY A 117 7.76 -4.17 -10.14
C GLY A 117 8.86 -3.25 -10.67
N TYR A 118 8.48 -2.23 -11.46
CA TYR A 118 9.40 -1.22 -11.96
C TYR A 118 8.89 0.20 -11.71
N GLN A 119 9.82 1.13 -11.50
CA GLN A 119 9.55 2.56 -11.33
C GLN A 119 10.49 3.41 -12.19
N THR A 120 10.07 4.64 -12.53
CA THR A 120 10.98 5.69 -13.03
C THR A 120 11.19 6.72 -11.93
N ASN A 121 12.43 7.02 -11.57
CA ASN A 121 12.76 8.11 -10.65
C ASN A 121 13.74 9.09 -11.29
N PHE A 122 13.40 10.38 -11.29
CA PHE A 122 14.31 11.43 -11.73
C PHE A 122 14.04 12.75 -11.01
N THR A 123 15.04 13.63 -11.05
CA THR A 123 14.95 14.97 -10.46
C THR A 123 15.37 15.99 -11.50
N ILE A 124 14.65 17.10 -11.56
CA ILE A 124 15.02 18.28 -12.34
C ILE A 124 15.25 19.47 -11.41
N GLN A 125 16.15 20.35 -11.83
CA GLN A 125 16.42 21.61 -11.13
C GLN A 125 16.03 22.79 -12.01
N ASN A 126 15.49 23.82 -11.38
CA ASN A 126 15.20 25.09 -12.02
C ASN A 126 16.21 26.14 -11.55
N SER A 127 16.90 26.74 -12.52
CA SER A 127 17.83 27.84 -12.28
C SER A 127 17.19 29.21 -12.54
N GLY A 128 15.89 29.23 -12.86
CA GLY A 128 15.13 30.45 -13.13
C GLY A 128 14.99 31.32 -11.89
N SER A 129 15.41 32.58 -12.00
CA SER A 129 15.29 33.56 -10.92
C SER A 129 13.89 34.20 -10.83
N VAL A 130 13.01 33.94 -11.80
CA VAL A 130 11.69 34.56 -11.96
C VAL A 130 10.60 33.50 -11.91
N ALA A 131 9.63 33.69 -11.00
CA ALA A 131 8.45 32.83 -10.85
C ALA A 131 7.60 32.82 -12.12
N GLY A 132 6.85 31.74 -12.37
CA GLY A 132 5.89 31.67 -13.48
C GLY A 132 6.52 31.56 -14.87
N THR A 133 7.83 31.30 -14.98
CA THR A 133 8.51 31.19 -16.29
C THR A 133 8.52 29.78 -16.86
N SER A 134 8.26 28.77 -16.03
CA SER A 134 8.19 27.36 -16.43
C SER A 134 6.73 26.92 -16.55
N GLU A 135 6.40 26.04 -17.50
CA GLU A 135 5.00 25.64 -17.73
C GLU A 135 4.74 24.13 -17.70
N SER A 136 5.73 23.33 -18.08
CA SER A 136 5.54 21.89 -18.25
C SER A 136 6.87 21.16 -18.20
N ILE A 137 6.84 19.94 -17.66
CA ILE A 137 7.91 18.97 -17.82
C ILE A 137 7.51 18.02 -18.94
N ARG A 138 8.46 17.64 -19.79
CA ARG A 138 8.26 16.66 -20.86
C ARG A 138 9.30 15.57 -20.76
N LEU A 139 8.84 14.35 -20.61
CA LEU A 139 9.66 13.16 -20.72
C LEU A 139 9.55 12.64 -22.16
N THR A 140 10.67 12.50 -22.87
CA THR A 140 10.71 12.07 -24.28
C THR A 140 11.52 10.78 -24.40
N LEU A 141 10.92 9.76 -25.01
CA LEU A 141 11.58 8.45 -25.21
C LEU A 141 12.76 8.54 -26.18
N LYS A 142 13.90 7.93 -25.83
CA LYS A 142 15.05 7.77 -26.73
C LYS A 142 14.95 6.52 -27.61
N GLN A 143 14.17 5.54 -27.19
CA GLN A 143 13.94 4.28 -27.90
C GLN A 143 12.43 4.03 -28.05
N SER A 144 12.05 3.39 -29.15
CA SER A 144 10.70 2.82 -29.28
C SER A 144 10.54 1.60 -28.38
N ALA A 145 9.34 1.37 -27.86
CA ALA A 145 8.97 0.15 -27.14
C ALA A 145 8.76 -1.06 -28.07
N LEU A 146 9.13 -0.96 -29.36
CA LEU A 146 9.18 -2.05 -30.34
C LEU A 146 7.81 -2.64 -30.75
N GLN A 147 6.70 -1.97 -30.42
CA GLN A 147 5.35 -2.37 -30.86
C GLN A 147 5.18 -2.28 -32.39
N ASP A 148 5.92 -1.39 -33.05
CA ASP A 148 5.95 -1.22 -34.49
C ASP A 148 6.69 -2.38 -35.22
N VAL A 149 7.56 -3.08 -34.50
CA VAL A 149 8.38 -4.20 -35.02
C VAL A 149 7.74 -5.55 -34.69
N TYR A 150 7.01 -5.66 -33.58
CA TYR A 150 6.43 -6.91 -33.09
C TYR A 150 5.61 -7.69 -34.14
N PRO A 151 4.60 -7.12 -34.83
CA PRO A 151 3.79 -7.87 -35.79
C PRO A 151 4.62 -8.44 -36.96
N LYS A 152 5.67 -7.71 -37.38
CA LYS A 152 6.56 -8.13 -38.46
C LYS A 152 7.44 -9.30 -38.02
N LEU A 153 8.04 -9.21 -36.83
CA LEU A 153 8.87 -10.29 -36.29
C LEU A 153 8.04 -11.54 -35.99
N TYR A 154 6.84 -11.37 -35.41
CA TYR A 154 5.93 -12.47 -35.12
C TYR A 154 5.50 -13.21 -36.40
N THR A 155 5.10 -12.47 -37.44
CA THR A 155 4.72 -13.05 -38.74
C THR A 155 5.91 -13.76 -39.41
N LEU A 156 7.10 -13.17 -39.37
CA LEU A 156 8.30 -13.78 -39.96
C LEU A 156 8.74 -15.03 -39.19
N ALA A 157 8.62 -15.05 -37.87
CA ALA A 157 8.89 -16.23 -37.06
C ALA A 157 7.97 -17.38 -37.45
N LEU A 158 6.66 -17.14 -37.59
CA LEU A 158 5.68 -18.18 -37.94
C LEU A 158 5.75 -18.65 -39.40
N THR A 159 6.09 -17.78 -40.34
CA THR A 159 6.14 -18.09 -41.79
C THR A 159 7.51 -18.59 -42.27
N SER A 160 8.51 -18.60 -41.40
CA SER A 160 9.86 -19.05 -41.70
C SER A 160 9.92 -20.56 -42.04
N GLY A 161 9.16 -21.39 -41.33
CA GLY A 161 9.13 -22.85 -41.45
C GLY A 161 10.23 -23.58 -40.66
N GLU A 162 10.99 -22.89 -39.79
CA GLU A 162 12.07 -23.51 -39.00
C GLU A 162 11.62 -23.88 -37.58
N THR A 163 12.17 -24.95 -37.03
CA THR A 163 11.75 -25.55 -35.74
C THR A 163 12.41 -24.93 -34.49
N ASN A 164 13.35 -23.99 -34.64
CA ASN A 164 14.12 -23.43 -33.51
C ASN A 164 14.29 -21.90 -33.63
N ILE A 165 13.16 -21.20 -33.84
CA ILE A 165 13.11 -19.74 -33.89
C ILE A 165 12.41 -19.22 -32.63
N LEU A 166 13.05 -18.27 -31.96
CA LEU A 166 12.47 -17.57 -30.82
C LEU A 166 11.33 -16.68 -31.31
N ILE A 167 10.11 -17.02 -30.92
CA ILE A 167 8.92 -16.20 -31.20
C ILE A 167 8.95 -15.00 -30.26
N PRO A 168 8.87 -13.75 -30.77
CA PRO A 168 8.86 -12.57 -29.91
C PRO A 168 7.59 -12.55 -29.06
N ASN A 169 7.73 -12.22 -27.78
CA ASN A 169 6.59 -11.95 -26.89
C ASN A 169 5.95 -10.61 -27.22
N GLU A 170 4.68 -10.41 -26.86
CA GLU A 170 4.04 -9.10 -26.99
C GLU A 170 4.79 -8.04 -26.14
N PRO A 171 5.14 -6.88 -26.72
CA PRO A 171 5.95 -5.88 -26.04
C PRO A 171 5.14 -5.16 -24.96
N TYR A 172 5.76 -4.91 -23.81
CA TYR A 172 5.13 -4.19 -22.72
C TYR A 172 4.80 -2.75 -23.12
N ILE A 173 3.51 -2.40 -23.03
CA ILE A 173 3.03 -1.02 -23.23
C ILE A 173 3.07 -0.33 -21.86
N PRO A 174 3.82 0.77 -21.70
CA PRO A 174 3.92 1.49 -20.43
C PRO A 174 2.54 1.96 -19.94
N VAL A 175 2.07 1.40 -18.83
CA VAL A 175 0.86 1.82 -18.12
C VAL A 175 1.24 2.34 -16.74
N THR A 176 0.74 3.51 -16.36
CA THR A 176 1.06 4.11 -15.06
C THR A 176 0.02 3.72 -14.01
N GLU A 177 0.50 3.27 -12.84
CA GLU A 177 -0.31 3.10 -11.62
C GLU A 177 -0.58 4.45 -10.97
N ASN A 178 0.48 5.24 -10.75
CA ASN A 178 0.40 6.64 -10.32
C ASN A 178 1.71 7.40 -10.65
N VAL A 179 1.64 8.73 -10.57
CA VAL A 179 2.79 9.65 -10.67
C VAL A 179 2.85 10.48 -9.42
N GLU A 180 4.02 10.54 -8.79
CA GLU A 180 4.30 11.36 -7.62
C GLU A 180 5.21 12.51 -8.01
N LEU A 181 4.85 13.73 -7.58
CA LEU A 181 5.62 14.95 -7.81
C LEU A 181 5.91 15.61 -6.46
N ASN A 182 7.20 15.70 -6.13
CA ASN A 182 7.70 16.38 -4.94
C ASN A 182 8.52 17.59 -5.37
N TYR A 183 8.29 18.78 -4.79
CA TYR A 183 9.03 19.97 -5.19
C TYR A 183 9.36 20.91 -4.02
N SER A 184 10.38 21.76 -4.20
CA SER A 184 10.72 22.85 -3.29
C SER A 184 10.58 24.20 -4.00
N ALA A 185 10.00 25.20 -3.33
CA ALA A 185 9.88 26.56 -3.84
C ALA A 185 10.11 27.59 -2.75
N SER A 186 10.62 28.76 -3.14
CA SER A 186 10.96 29.86 -2.24
C SER A 186 10.50 31.20 -2.78
N GLU A 187 9.93 32.05 -1.93
CA GLU A 187 9.54 33.41 -2.31
C GLU A 187 9.87 34.38 -1.17
N SER A 188 10.41 35.55 -1.53
CA SER A 188 10.75 36.61 -0.59
C SER A 188 9.75 37.75 -0.73
N ALA A 189 8.89 37.93 0.27
CA ALA A 189 7.96 39.06 0.34
C ALA A 189 8.56 40.20 1.18
N TYR A 190 8.68 41.40 0.61
CA TYR A 190 9.07 42.59 1.34
C TYR A 190 7.84 43.35 1.80
N THR A 191 7.61 43.39 3.12
CA THR A 191 6.58 44.27 3.69
C THR A 191 7.10 45.70 3.69
N GLY A 192 6.49 46.58 2.90
CA GLY A 192 6.83 47.99 2.86
C GLY A 192 6.57 48.68 4.20
N ARG A 193 7.60 48.78 5.04
CA ARG A 193 7.92 49.97 5.87
C ARG A 193 9.33 49.83 6.42
N THR A 194 10.14 50.82 6.07
CA THR A 194 11.51 51.05 6.51
C THR A 194 11.62 50.95 8.03
N THR A 195 12.36 49.96 8.54
CA THR A 195 13.21 50.18 9.72
C THR A 195 14.40 49.24 9.64
N LEU A 196 15.58 49.85 9.47
CA LEU A 196 16.88 49.21 9.54
C LEU A 196 17.01 48.46 10.87
N VAL A 197 17.12 47.13 10.84
CA VAL A 197 17.85 46.41 11.88
C VAL A 197 19.21 46.05 11.28
N LYS A 198 20.17 46.94 11.51
CA LYS A 198 21.59 46.62 11.48
C LYS A 198 21.86 45.54 12.54
N ASN A 199 22.68 44.56 12.15
CA ASN A 199 23.34 43.53 12.97
C ASN A 199 22.48 42.34 13.41
N VAL A 200 22.63 41.22 12.69
CA VAL A 200 22.82 39.92 13.35
C VAL A 200 24.07 39.27 12.76
N LYS A 201 25.09 39.10 13.61
CA LYS A 201 26.34 38.41 13.31
C LYS A 201 26.05 36.98 12.86
N ALA A 202 26.78 36.53 11.83
CA ALA A 202 26.99 35.12 11.57
C ALA A 202 27.60 34.45 12.81
N LEU A 203 27.01 33.34 13.24
CA LEU A 203 27.65 32.41 14.16
C LEU A 203 27.61 31.03 13.51
N ASN A 204 28.78 30.64 12.98
CA ASN A 204 29.11 29.26 12.68
C ASN A 204 29.08 28.45 13.99
N ILE A 205 28.38 27.32 14.00
CA ILE A 205 28.76 26.17 14.83
C ILE A 205 28.56 24.91 13.97
N LEU A 206 29.66 24.18 13.82
CA LEU A 206 29.76 22.84 13.24
C LEU A 206 29.31 21.77 14.25
N ASP A 207 28.75 20.72 13.67
CA ASP A 207 28.85 19.29 14.01
C ASP A 207 27.79 18.53 14.83
N THR A 208 27.46 17.38 14.21
CA THR A 208 27.04 16.06 14.72
C THR A 208 25.61 15.88 15.25
N VAL A 209 24.77 15.16 14.49
CA VAL A 209 24.46 13.73 14.68
C VAL A 209 23.77 13.20 13.42
N ALA A 210 24.19 12.02 12.98
CA ALA A 210 23.73 11.31 11.79
C ALA A 210 22.39 10.57 11.98
N THR A 211 21.83 10.20 10.83
CA THR A 211 20.93 9.05 10.56
C THR A 211 19.57 9.03 11.24
N ASN A 212 18.54 9.41 10.47
CA ASN A 212 17.30 8.63 10.32
C ASN A 212 16.69 8.93 8.94
N ARG A 213 16.71 7.94 8.04
CA ARG A 213 16.00 7.97 6.76
C ARG A 213 14.53 7.69 7.06
N SER A 214 13.65 8.66 6.85
CA SER A 214 12.21 8.42 6.71
C SER A 214 11.93 7.98 5.27
N VAL A 215 11.40 6.77 5.12
CA VAL A 215 10.78 6.32 3.89
C VAL A 215 9.37 6.93 3.88
N LEU A 216 9.15 7.90 3.00
CA LEU A 216 7.85 8.57 2.80
C LEU A 216 7.09 7.81 1.70
N ALA A 217 5.93 7.22 2.01
CA ALA A 217 5.12 6.56 0.99
C ALA A 217 4.23 7.55 0.21
N LYS A 218 3.93 7.11 -1.01
CA LYS A 218 2.86 7.47 -1.97
C LYS A 218 2.01 8.70 -1.57
N ASN A 219 2.20 9.76 -2.36
CA ASN A 219 1.35 10.96 -2.47
C ASN A 219 1.36 11.96 -1.29
N VAL A 220 2.52 12.25 -0.73
CA VAL A 220 2.68 13.41 0.18
C VAL A 220 3.83 14.30 -0.30
N LYS A 221 3.48 15.57 -0.53
CA LYS A 221 4.37 16.71 -0.79
C LYS A 221 5.47 16.75 0.27
N SER A 222 6.70 16.39 -0.08
CA SER A 222 7.84 16.65 0.80
C SER A 222 8.20 18.13 0.74
N LEU A 223 7.72 18.93 1.71
CA LEU A 223 8.35 20.21 2.03
C LEU A 223 9.54 19.89 2.97
N ASN A 224 10.76 20.03 2.46
CA ASN A 224 11.95 19.91 3.30
C ASN A 224 12.02 21.17 4.18
N LEU A 225 11.55 21.07 5.42
CA LEU A 225 11.81 22.07 6.44
C LEU A 225 13.15 21.70 7.09
N ASP A 226 14.20 22.42 6.74
CA ASP A 226 15.30 22.64 7.67
C ASP A 226 14.73 23.48 8.82
N SER A 227 14.18 22.80 9.83
CA SER A 227 13.69 23.44 11.04
C SER A 227 14.89 23.99 11.81
N VAL A 228 15.22 25.25 11.63
CA VAL A 228 15.96 25.99 12.65
C VAL A 228 14.99 26.19 13.81
N ALA A 229 15.17 25.38 14.85
CA ALA A 229 14.47 25.52 16.11
C ALA A 229 14.75 26.91 16.71
N VAL A 230 13.84 27.85 16.52
CA VAL A 230 13.85 29.11 17.29
C VAL A 230 13.11 28.84 18.59
N LYS A 231 13.86 28.75 19.70
CA LYS A 231 13.26 28.79 21.05
C LYS A 231 12.41 30.06 21.21
N PRO A 232 11.23 29.99 21.85
CA PRO A 232 10.41 31.16 22.06
C PRO A 232 10.98 31.99 23.21
N ASN A 233 11.91 32.90 22.91
CA ASN A 233 12.12 34.06 23.77
C ASN A 233 11.35 35.23 23.18
N ILE A 234 10.14 35.37 23.71
CA ILE A 234 9.23 36.48 23.54
C ILE A 234 9.93 37.75 24.05
N LEU A 235 10.29 38.66 23.14
CA LEU A 235 10.13 40.08 23.41
C LEU A 235 8.86 40.51 22.69
N VAL A 236 7.79 40.60 23.48
CA VAL A 236 6.53 41.23 23.09
C VAL A 236 6.84 42.61 22.55
N ASN A 237 6.67 42.80 21.25
CA ASN A 237 6.24 44.08 20.73
C ASN A 237 4.95 43.85 19.97
N SER A 238 3.86 44.01 20.71
CA SER A 238 2.50 44.10 20.18
C SER A 238 2.45 45.22 19.15
N VAL A 239 2.58 44.88 17.87
CA VAL A 239 2.20 45.80 16.80
C VAL A 239 0.68 45.76 16.71
N LYS A 240 0.03 46.66 17.46
CA LYS A 240 -1.29 47.16 17.09
C LYS A 240 -1.12 47.86 15.76
N SER A 241 -1.38 47.17 14.64
CA SER A 241 -1.52 47.84 13.35
C SER A 241 -2.98 47.81 12.93
N ALA A 242 -3.47 49.01 12.66
CA ALA A 242 -4.81 49.31 12.22
C ALA A 242 -5.23 48.45 11.01
N LYS A 243 -6.55 48.22 10.89
CA LYS A 243 -7.21 47.73 9.68
C LYS A 243 -6.88 48.65 8.50
N ASN A 244 -5.73 48.47 7.86
CA ASN A 244 -5.47 49.05 6.56
C ASN A 244 -6.13 48.15 5.51
N LYS A 245 -7.28 48.60 5.00
CA LYS A 245 -8.12 47.94 3.99
C LYS A 245 -7.47 47.82 2.59
N GLU A 246 -6.18 48.08 2.44
CA GLU A 246 -5.55 48.21 1.11
C GLU A 246 -4.83 46.95 0.62
N VAL A 247 -4.46 46.01 1.50
CA VAL A 247 -3.77 44.77 1.10
C VAL A 247 -4.37 43.59 1.86
N THR A 248 -5.08 42.71 1.15
CA THR A 248 -5.51 41.40 1.65
C THR A 248 -4.48 40.36 1.25
N LEU A 249 -4.03 39.57 2.23
CA LEU A 249 -3.12 38.44 1.99
C LEU A 249 -3.95 37.17 1.93
N PHE A 250 -3.67 36.32 0.94
CA PHE A 250 -4.25 34.99 0.82
C PHE A 250 -3.16 33.95 1.00
N TYR A 251 -3.46 32.89 1.73
CA TYR A 251 -2.67 31.67 1.71
C TYR A 251 -3.06 30.82 0.49
N GLU A 252 -2.06 30.32 -0.22
CA GLU A 252 -2.21 29.21 -1.17
C GLU A 252 -1.93 27.91 -0.42
N ASP A 253 -2.96 27.09 -0.22
CA ASP A 253 -2.90 25.79 0.45
C ASP A 253 -2.97 24.66 -0.57
N ALA A 254 -2.89 23.40 -0.13
CA ALA A 254 -2.79 22.23 -0.98
C ALA A 254 -3.96 22.06 -1.97
N PHE A 255 -5.14 22.60 -1.65
CA PHE A 255 -6.38 22.42 -2.42
C PHE A 255 -7.07 23.73 -2.85
N GLY A 256 -6.53 24.90 -2.43
CA GLY A 256 -7.16 26.17 -2.72
C GLY A 256 -6.62 27.33 -1.88
N GLN A 257 -7.28 28.47 -1.98
CA GLN A 257 -6.83 29.73 -1.39
C GLN A 257 -7.75 30.17 -0.24
N PHE A 258 -7.21 30.79 0.81
CA PHE A 258 -8.04 31.43 1.83
C PHE A 258 -7.36 32.67 2.40
N GLU A 259 -8.17 33.63 2.87
CA GLU A 259 -7.66 34.88 3.42
C GLU A 259 -6.84 34.60 4.68
N LYS A 260 -5.60 35.09 4.71
CA LYS A 260 -4.71 35.00 5.86
C LYS A 260 -5.17 35.99 6.93
N GLU A 261 -5.43 35.48 8.14
CA GLU A 261 -5.56 36.35 9.30
C GLU A 261 -4.22 37.03 9.61
N MET A 262 -4.23 38.36 9.74
CA MET A 262 -3.01 39.16 9.96
C MET A 262 -2.21 38.78 11.22
N ALA A 263 -2.84 38.09 12.18
CA ALA A 263 -2.22 37.64 13.43
C ALA A 263 -1.44 36.31 13.31
N ALA A 264 -1.53 35.60 12.18
CA ALA A 264 -0.88 34.31 12.02
C ALA A 264 0.65 34.47 11.86
N PRO A 265 1.47 33.72 12.64
CA PRO A 265 2.93 33.92 12.71
C PRO A 265 3.68 33.47 11.44
N SER A 266 3.08 32.60 10.61
CA SER A 266 3.70 32.09 9.38
C SER A 266 3.22 32.83 8.13
N ILE A 267 4.09 32.95 7.12
CA ILE A 267 3.75 33.53 5.80
C ILE A 267 3.14 32.48 4.85
N VAL A 268 3.32 31.19 5.15
CA VAL A 268 2.71 30.06 4.42
C VAL A 268 1.85 29.19 5.35
N PRO A 269 0.87 28.43 4.84
CA PRO A 269 0.18 27.42 5.63
C PRO A 269 1.19 26.47 6.28
N VAL A 270 1.03 26.21 7.58
CA VAL A 270 1.85 25.25 8.30
C VAL A 270 1.00 24.00 8.48
N HIS A 271 1.40 22.92 7.83
CA HIS A 271 0.81 21.61 8.04
C HIS A 271 1.47 20.95 9.24
N GLU A 272 0.64 20.42 10.13
CA GLU A 272 1.13 19.62 11.24
C GLU A 272 1.56 18.23 10.75
N VAL A 273 2.51 17.63 11.45
CA VAL A 273 2.93 16.25 11.18
C VAL A 273 1.75 15.31 11.42
N GLY A 274 1.52 14.40 10.47
CA GLY A 274 0.51 13.34 10.58
C GLY A 274 -0.30 13.15 9.30
N GLY A 275 -1.44 12.46 9.42
CA GLY A 275 -2.35 12.17 8.32
C GLY A 275 -3.65 12.97 8.40
N GLU A 276 -4.12 13.47 7.26
CA GLU A 276 -5.43 14.15 7.12
C GLU A 276 -6.23 13.52 5.97
N LEU A 277 -7.48 13.15 6.24
CA LEU A 277 -8.45 12.64 5.27
C LEU A 277 -9.57 13.66 5.12
N PHE A 278 -9.80 14.15 3.89
CA PHE A 278 -10.86 15.09 3.57
C PHE A 278 -12.01 14.40 2.83
N ILE A 279 -13.24 14.64 3.25
CA ILE A 279 -14.45 14.06 2.63
C ILE A 279 -15.43 15.20 2.34
N CYS A 280 -15.86 15.29 1.08
CA CYS A 280 -16.89 16.25 0.64
C CYS A 280 -18.25 15.54 0.55
N LEU A 281 -19.23 16.09 1.27
CA LEU A 281 -20.59 15.56 1.33
C LEU A 281 -21.56 16.51 0.63
N ASP A 282 -22.45 15.95 -0.19
CA ASP A 282 -23.64 16.63 -0.68
C ASP A 282 -24.77 16.43 0.34
N ALA A 283 -24.72 17.20 1.42
CA ALA A 283 -25.63 17.14 2.56
C ALA A 283 -26.07 18.55 2.97
N LYS A 284 -27.14 18.64 3.75
CA LYS A 284 -27.64 19.93 4.26
C LYS A 284 -27.33 20.12 5.76
N PRO A 285 -27.22 21.37 6.22
CA PRO A 285 -27.13 21.66 7.64
C PRO A 285 -28.25 20.99 8.44
N SER A 286 -27.95 20.55 9.67
CA SER A 286 -28.85 19.80 10.57
C SER A 286 -29.17 18.35 10.19
N GLU A 287 -28.73 17.86 9.02
CA GLU A 287 -28.87 16.44 8.67
C GLU A 287 -27.96 15.55 9.53
N THR A 288 -28.36 14.29 9.69
CA THR A 288 -27.51 13.27 10.32
C THR A 288 -26.89 12.42 9.24
N VAL A 289 -25.57 12.34 9.25
CA VAL A 289 -24.79 11.55 8.29
C VAL A 289 -24.28 10.30 8.99
N SER A 290 -24.34 9.18 8.27
CA SER A 290 -23.77 7.91 8.70
C SER A 290 -22.77 7.45 7.65
N LEU A 291 -21.51 7.27 8.03
CA LEU A 291 -20.44 6.84 7.14
C LEU A 291 -19.92 5.48 7.58
N LEU A 292 -20.02 4.46 6.71
CA LEU A 292 -19.26 3.23 6.89
C LEU A 292 -17.85 3.47 6.38
N ILE A 293 -16.87 3.34 7.26
CA ILE A 293 -15.46 3.27 6.92
C ILE A 293 -15.10 1.80 6.86
N GLN A 294 -14.93 1.27 5.65
CA GLN A 294 -14.42 -0.09 5.47
C GLN A 294 -12.90 -0.04 5.51
N ALA A 295 -12.32 -0.67 6.54
CA ALA A 295 -10.89 -0.84 6.68
C ALA A 295 -10.46 -2.22 6.19
N LEU A 296 -9.22 -2.29 5.70
CA LEU A 296 -8.51 -3.54 5.50
C LEU A 296 -7.71 -3.83 6.78
N GLU A 297 -8.33 -4.56 7.69
CA GLU A 297 -7.79 -4.78 9.04
C GLU A 297 -6.46 -5.55 9.02
N GLY A 298 -5.50 -5.14 9.86
CA GLY A 298 -4.16 -5.73 9.89
C GLY A 298 -3.19 -5.17 8.83
N SER A 299 -3.61 -4.19 8.02
CA SER A 299 -2.75 -3.50 7.04
C SER A 299 -1.95 -2.33 7.60
N GLU A 300 -2.15 -1.99 8.88
CA GLU A 300 -1.38 -0.95 9.56
C GLU A 300 0.09 -1.34 9.74
N ASN A 301 0.96 -0.32 9.81
CA ASN A 301 2.36 -0.50 10.10
C ASN A 301 2.56 -0.76 11.60
N THR A 302 2.88 -2.01 11.95
CA THR A 302 3.12 -2.44 13.33
C THR A 302 4.39 -1.85 13.94
N LEU A 303 5.31 -1.31 13.12
CA LEU A 303 6.54 -0.64 13.57
C LEU A 303 6.35 0.86 13.81
N ALA A 304 5.24 1.44 13.34
CA ALA A 304 4.93 2.84 13.58
C ALA A 304 4.47 3.06 15.03
N ASP A 305 4.74 4.25 15.56
CA ASP A 305 4.28 4.64 16.89
C ASP A 305 2.76 4.59 16.99
N THR A 306 2.26 3.89 17.99
CA THR A 306 0.83 3.74 18.26
C THR A 306 0.22 4.99 18.87
N PHE A 307 -1.11 5.10 18.81
CA PHE A 307 -1.91 6.05 19.58
C PHE A 307 -1.73 5.84 21.10
N GLU A 308 -1.63 6.94 21.86
CA GLU A 308 -1.74 6.89 23.33
C GLU A 308 -3.16 6.46 23.78
N GLU A 309 -3.34 6.11 25.05
CA GLU A 309 -4.64 5.69 25.59
C GLU A 309 -5.77 6.72 25.32
N ASN A 310 -5.46 8.02 25.43
CA ASN A 310 -6.44 9.10 25.26
C ASN A 310 -6.37 9.78 23.88
N GLU A 311 -5.56 9.27 22.97
CA GLU A 311 -5.41 9.81 21.63
C GLU A 311 -6.43 9.18 20.68
N ASN A 312 -7.18 10.00 19.95
CA ASN A 312 -8.16 9.55 18.97
C ASN A 312 -8.06 10.37 17.69
N ILE A 313 -8.59 9.83 16.60
CA ILE A 313 -8.76 10.59 15.36
C ILE A 313 -9.72 11.75 15.61
N GLN A 314 -9.24 12.96 15.34
CA GLN A 314 -10.03 14.17 15.46
C GLN A 314 -10.85 14.36 14.20
N TRP A 315 -12.16 14.51 14.37
CA TRP A 315 -13.07 14.87 13.29
C TRP A 315 -13.40 16.36 13.37
N ASP A 316 -13.26 17.03 12.25
CA ASP A 316 -13.56 18.45 12.07
C ASP A 316 -14.51 18.65 10.88
N ILE A 317 -15.20 19.78 10.88
CA ILE A 317 -16.06 20.24 9.79
C ILE A 317 -15.66 21.65 9.37
N LEU A 318 -15.70 21.92 8.08
CA LEU A 318 -15.28 23.20 7.52
C LEU A 318 -16.44 24.20 7.56
N SER A 319 -16.21 25.37 8.16
CA SER A 319 -17.15 26.49 8.14
C SER A 319 -16.42 27.77 7.81
N LYS A 320 -16.78 28.43 6.69
CA LYS A 320 -16.16 29.70 6.25
C LYS A 320 -14.62 29.68 6.28
N ASN A 321 -14.03 28.61 5.73
CA ASN A 321 -12.58 28.35 5.72
C ASN A 321 -11.93 28.04 7.07
N THR A 322 -12.69 27.87 8.15
CA THR A 322 -12.17 27.49 9.46
C THR A 322 -12.65 26.09 9.84
N TRP A 323 -11.73 25.23 10.22
CA TRP A 323 -12.05 23.91 10.76
C TRP A 323 -12.60 24.04 12.18
N ARG A 324 -13.79 23.47 12.41
CA ARG A 324 -14.44 23.38 13.72
C ARG A 324 -14.53 21.93 14.13
N THR A 325 -14.28 21.62 15.39
CA THR A 325 -14.35 20.22 15.87
C THR A 325 -15.78 19.69 15.85
N LEU A 326 -15.95 18.44 15.39
CA LEU A 326 -17.20 17.68 15.44
C LEU A 326 -17.33 16.83 16.72
N ARG A 327 -16.40 16.92 17.67
CA ARG A 327 -16.35 16.04 18.85
C ARG A 327 -17.68 15.92 19.59
N ASN A 328 -18.43 17.02 19.71
CA ASN A 328 -19.71 17.06 20.42
C ASN A 328 -20.92 16.67 19.53
N ASP A 329 -20.72 16.62 18.21
CA ASP A 329 -21.75 16.30 17.22
C ASP A 329 -21.67 14.84 16.73
N ILE A 330 -20.59 14.13 17.05
CA ILE A 330 -20.45 12.70 16.82
C ILE A 330 -21.41 11.96 17.77
N LEU A 331 -22.34 11.22 17.19
CA LEU A 331 -23.30 10.37 17.88
C LEU A 331 -22.72 8.99 18.16
N THR A 332 -21.94 8.45 17.20
CA THR A 332 -21.35 7.12 17.30
C THR A 332 -20.08 7.06 16.45
N ASN A 333 -19.04 6.40 16.94
CA ASN A 333 -17.83 6.12 16.16
C ASN A 333 -17.30 4.72 16.54
N GLU A 334 -17.48 3.79 15.61
CA GLU A 334 -17.10 2.38 15.80
C GLU A 334 -15.70 2.06 15.28
N THR A 335 -15.07 2.94 14.52
CA THR A 335 -13.84 2.65 13.74
C THR A 335 -12.56 2.40 14.56
N LYS A 336 -12.62 2.57 15.89
CA LYS A 336 -11.48 2.48 16.84
C LYS A 336 -10.19 3.11 16.32
N ARG A 337 -10.25 4.38 15.91
CA ARG A 337 -9.09 5.12 15.37
C ARG A 337 -8.64 4.58 14.00
N PHE A 338 -9.58 4.13 13.17
CA PHE A 338 -9.34 3.50 11.86
C PHE A 338 -8.50 2.21 11.95
N LEU A 339 -8.64 1.47 13.05
CA LEU A 339 -8.02 0.15 13.22
C LEU A 339 -8.99 -1.00 12.92
N GLU A 340 -10.28 -0.72 12.85
CA GLU A 340 -11.31 -1.67 12.45
C GLU A 340 -12.37 -0.99 11.57
N SER A 341 -13.08 -1.80 10.79
CA SER A 341 -14.22 -1.32 10.01
C SER A 341 -15.35 -0.89 10.95
N GLY A 342 -16.02 0.21 10.63
CA GLY A 342 -17.09 0.70 11.51
C GLY A 342 -17.84 1.90 10.98
N ILE A 343 -18.97 2.19 11.61
CA ILE A 343 -19.81 3.32 11.27
C ILE A 343 -19.43 4.54 12.13
N VAL A 344 -19.26 5.67 11.46
CA VAL A 344 -19.16 7.00 12.09
C VAL A 344 -20.44 7.76 11.78
N LYS A 345 -21.20 8.08 12.83
CA LYS A 345 -22.45 8.80 12.74
C LYS A 345 -22.34 10.13 13.46
N PHE A 346 -22.66 11.22 12.78
CA PHE A 346 -22.59 12.57 13.33
C PHE A 346 -23.70 13.45 12.78
N LYS A 347 -24.03 14.49 13.53
CA LYS A 347 -24.98 15.52 13.10
C LYS A 347 -24.22 16.69 12.50
N ILE A 348 -24.73 17.23 11.40
CA ILE A 348 -24.18 18.46 10.82
C ILE A 348 -24.70 19.66 11.63
N PRO A 349 -23.82 20.53 12.15
CA PRO A 349 -24.24 21.75 12.85
C PRO A 349 -25.14 22.63 11.99
N LYS A 350 -26.12 23.27 12.62
CA LYS A 350 -27.10 24.13 11.92
C LYS A 350 -26.52 25.47 11.46
N ASP A 351 -25.46 25.93 12.13
CA ASP A 351 -24.82 27.23 11.96
C ASP A 351 -23.59 27.19 11.03
N ILE A 352 -23.45 26.10 10.25
CA ILE A 352 -22.34 25.94 9.32
C ILE A 352 -22.48 26.86 8.12
N ASP A 353 -21.40 27.57 7.79
CA ASP A 353 -21.28 28.35 6.56
C ASP A 353 -20.52 27.52 5.52
N ILE A 354 -21.25 27.02 4.53
CA ILE A 354 -20.75 26.16 3.46
C ILE A 354 -19.90 26.91 2.41
N ASN A 355 -19.84 28.24 2.48
CA ASN A 355 -19.01 29.00 1.56
C ASN A 355 -17.54 28.81 1.94
N THR A 356 -16.79 28.21 1.02
CA THR A 356 -15.36 27.99 1.17
C THR A 356 -14.61 28.32 -0.11
N THR A 357 -13.39 28.80 0.05
CA THR A 357 -12.41 29.01 -1.01
C THR A 357 -11.25 28.01 -0.92
N LEU A 358 -11.19 27.21 0.16
CA LEU A 358 -10.17 26.16 0.36
C LEU A 358 -10.31 24.98 -0.60
N PHE A 359 -11.52 24.72 -1.11
CA PHE A 359 -11.79 23.61 -2.01
C PHE A 359 -12.66 24.07 -3.18
N GLU A 360 -12.33 23.62 -4.39
CA GLU A 360 -13.09 23.95 -5.60
C GLU A 360 -14.51 23.35 -5.58
N LYS A 361 -14.65 22.13 -5.04
CA LYS A 361 -15.93 21.44 -4.98
C LYS A 361 -16.80 22.01 -3.85
N LYS A 362 -17.98 22.48 -4.23
CA LYS A 362 -19.01 22.95 -3.29
C LYS A 362 -19.64 21.76 -2.57
N GLY A 363 -19.82 21.89 -1.26
CA GLY A 363 -20.40 20.87 -0.41
C GLY A 363 -19.97 21.07 1.04
N ILE A 364 -20.39 20.16 1.91
CA ILE A 364 -19.97 20.14 3.31
C ILE A 364 -18.70 19.31 3.41
N TRP A 365 -17.61 19.96 3.82
CA TRP A 365 -16.32 19.29 3.99
C TRP A 365 -16.13 18.87 5.44
N ILE A 366 -15.81 17.59 5.63
CA ILE A 366 -15.34 17.06 6.90
C ILE A 366 -13.90 16.61 6.74
N ARG A 367 -13.17 16.62 7.84
CA ARG A 367 -11.79 16.12 7.91
C ARG A 367 -11.63 15.18 9.09
N ALA A 368 -10.97 14.06 8.86
CA ALA A 368 -10.41 13.21 9.92
C ALA A 368 -8.90 13.46 10.00
N LYS A 369 -8.38 13.77 11.18
CA LYS A 369 -6.99 14.16 11.41
C LYS A 369 -6.34 13.34 12.51
N THR A 370 -5.08 12.97 12.31
CA THR A 370 -4.20 12.34 13.30
C THR A 370 -2.83 13.02 13.33
N LYS A 371 -2.15 12.98 14.48
CA LYS A 371 -0.75 13.42 14.63
C LYS A 371 0.25 12.29 14.38
N ARG A 372 -0.25 11.05 14.35
CA ARG A 372 0.55 9.86 14.04
C ARG A 372 0.78 9.76 12.53
N SER A 373 1.77 8.95 12.17
CA SER A 373 2.03 8.63 10.76
C SER A 373 0.76 8.07 10.11
N TYR A 374 0.56 8.36 8.81
CA TYR A 374 -0.63 7.94 8.07
C TYR A 374 -0.74 6.41 7.95
N ASP A 375 0.37 5.68 8.10
CA ASP A 375 0.42 4.22 8.07
C ASP A 375 0.25 3.58 9.46
N ALA A 376 0.05 4.36 10.53
CA ALA A 376 -0.30 3.85 11.86
C ALA A 376 -1.77 3.38 11.97
N VAL A 377 -2.56 3.59 10.91
CA VAL A 377 -3.96 3.16 10.78
C VAL A 377 -4.10 2.15 9.64
N CYS A 378 -5.20 1.41 9.61
CA CYS A 378 -5.48 0.49 8.52
C CYS A 378 -5.76 1.26 7.22
N LYS A 379 -5.42 0.64 6.09
CA LYS A 379 -5.80 1.12 4.75
C LYS A 379 -7.32 1.09 4.60
N ILE A 380 -7.89 2.18 4.11
CA ILE A 380 -9.33 2.29 3.85
C ILE A 380 -9.62 1.67 2.47
N GLN A 381 -10.47 0.66 2.43
CA GLN A 381 -10.94 0.06 1.18
C GLN A 381 -12.06 0.87 0.53
N GLY A 382 -12.94 1.44 1.35
CA GLY A 382 -14.10 2.16 0.87
C GLY A 382 -14.77 2.99 1.95
N ILE A 383 -15.45 4.05 1.53
CA ILE A 383 -16.26 4.92 2.38
C ILE A 383 -17.65 4.99 1.77
N TYR A 384 -18.66 4.57 2.53
CA TYR A 384 -20.06 4.52 2.06
C TYR A 384 -20.94 5.41 2.91
N THR A 385 -21.78 6.20 2.27
CA THR A 385 -22.71 7.11 2.94
C THR A 385 -24.03 6.43 3.27
N GLN A 386 -24.71 6.95 4.29
CA GLN A 386 -26.00 6.47 4.79
C GLN A 386 -26.02 4.97 5.13
N ALA A 387 -24.89 4.46 5.61
CA ALA A 387 -24.76 3.07 6.01
C ALA A 387 -25.42 2.79 7.36
N VAL A 388 -25.99 1.60 7.51
CA VAL A 388 -26.59 1.07 8.73
C VAL A 388 -26.25 -0.40 8.88
N LEU A 389 -26.13 -0.88 10.12
CA LEU A 389 -25.95 -2.30 10.41
C LEU A 389 -27.31 -3.01 10.31
N ALA A 390 -27.36 -4.08 9.51
CA ALA A 390 -28.51 -4.98 9.44
C ALA A 390 -28.15 -6.32 10.09
N THR A 391 -29.03 -6.83 10.96
CA THR A 391 -28.83 -8.10 11.65
C THR A 391 -29.73 -9.17 11.04
N PHE A 392 -29.20 -10.38 10.90
CA PHE A 392 -29.98 -11.52 10.44
C PHE A 392 -31.04 -11.90 11.49
N GLN A 393 -32.29 -12.04 11.04
CA GLN A 393 -33.39 -12.57 11.84
C GLN A 393 -33.82 -13.91 11.27
N ASN A 394 -33.67 -14.98 12.04
CA ASN A 394 -34.10 -16.31 11.61
C ASN A 394 -35.64 -16.41 11.64
N GLN A 395 -36.24 -16.71 10.49
CA GLN A 395 -37.67 -16.96 10.30
C GLN A 395 -37.86 -18.28 9.54
N ASP A 396 -37.25 -19.36 10.07
CA ASP A 396 -37.11 -20.66 9.38
C ASP A 396 -36.38 -20.54 8.03
N ASN A 397 -35.37 -19.67 8.00
CA ASN A 397 -34.54 -19.44 6.82
C ASN A 397 -33.49 -20.54 6.68
N ASP A 398 -32.91 -20.66 5.48
CA ASP A 398 -31.74 -21.48 5.28
C ASP A 398 -30.55 -20.94 6.10
N LEU A 399 -29.92 -21.82 6.88
CA LEU A 399 -28.81 -21.49 7.77
C LEU A 399 -27.45 -21.83 7.15
N THR A 400 -27.41 -22.44 5.95
CA THR A 400 -26.17 -22.86 5.27
C THR A 400 -25.12 -21.75 5.16
N HIS A 401 -25.57 -20.51 5.02
CA HIS A 401 -24.72 -19.32 4.87
C HIS A 401 -24.07 -18.84 6.18
N LEU A 402 -24.43 -19.38 7.36
CA LEU A 402 -23.92 -18.86 8.63
C LEU A 402 -22.41 -19.10 8.84
N ASP A 403 -21.83 -20.17 8.26
CA ASP A 403 -20.38 -20.43 8.41
C ASP A 403 -19.55 -19.45 7.60
N HIS A 404 -19.98 -19.22 6.36
CA HIS A 404 -19.21 -18.52 5.35
C HIS A 404 -19.60 -17.05 5.22
N GLY A 405 -20.69 -16.67 5.90
CA GLY A 405 -21.37 -15.40 5.68
C GLY A 405 -22.17 -15.40 4.38
N LEU A 406 -23.05 -14.43 4.26
CA LEU A 406 -23.73 -14.09 3.04
C LEU A 406 -22.78 -13.31 2.12
N GLU A 407 -22.65 -13.72 0.87
CA GLU A 407 -21.78 -13.05 -0.10
C GLU A 407 -22.16 -11.59 -0.33
N ALA A 408 -21.18 -10.77 -0.67
CA ALA A 408 -21.37 -9.38 -1.06
C ALA A 408 -22.38 -9.25 -2.22
N GLY A 409 -23.19 -8.20 -2.17
CA GLY A 409 -24.19 -7.90 -3.20
C GLY A 409 -25.48 -8.73 -3.12
N THR A 410 -25.57 -9.70 -2.22
CA THR A 410 -26.75 -10.57 -2.11
C THR A 410 -28.01 -9.79 -1.70
N ILE A 411 -27.91 -8.88 -0.72
CA ILE A 411 -29.03 -8.03 -0.32
C ILE A 411 -29.15 -6.85 -1.29
N ALA A 412 -30.14 -6.94 -2.19
CA ALA A 412 -30.40 -5.92 -3.22
C ALA A 412 -31.75 -5.19 -3.07
N LYS A 413 -32.65 -5.68 -2.21
CA LYS A 413 -34.00 -5.10 -2.04
C LYS A 413 -34.55 -5.28 -0.63
N LEU A 414 -35.48 -4.40 -0.26
CA LEU A 414 -36.25 -4.50 0.98
C LEU A 414 -37.45 -5.45 0.80
N ILE A 415 -37.84 -6.14 1.88
CA ILE A 415 -39.06 -6.96 1.92
C ILE A 415 -40.29 -6.07 1.67
N THR A 416 -40.44 -5.04 2.50
CA THR A 416 -41.48 -4.02 2.34
C THR A 416 -40.87 -2.80 1.66
N ARG A 417 -41.41 -2.43 0.49
CA ARG A 417 -40.93 -1.26 -0.26
C ARG A 417 -41.22 0.03 0.51
N VAL A 418 -40.18 0.81 0.78
CA VAL A 418 -40.28 2.16 1.33
C VAL A 418 -40.06 3.16 0.18
N PRO A 419 -41.05 3.97 -0.22
CA PRO A 419 -40.96 4.84 -1.40
C PRO A 419 -39.78 5.84 -1.37
N GLN A 420 -39.34 6.24 -0.18
CA GLN A 420 -38.21 7.17 0.02
C GLN A 420 -36.84 6.51 -0.21
N ILE A 421 -36.77 5.18 -0.24
CA ILE A 421 -35.53 4.44 -0.45
C ILE A 421 -35.45 4.05 -1.93
N LYS A 422 -34.49 4.64 -2.64
CA LYS A 422 -34.26 4.36 -4.06
C LYS A 422 -33.70 2.96 -4.29
N SER A 423 -32.71 2.57 -3.49
CA SER A 423 -32.00 1.28 -3.59
C SER A 423 -31.32 0.95 -2.27
N VAL A 424 -31.04 -0.33 -2.06
CA VAL A 424 -30.20 -0.82 -0.97
C VAL A 424 -29.10 -1.70 -1.56
N SER A 425 -27.93 -1.71 -0.93
CA SER A 425 -26.82 -2.57 -1.34
C SER A 425 -26.03 -3.02 -0.12
N GLN A 426 -25.52 -4.24 -0.20
CA GLN A 426 -24.60 -4.82 0.76
C GLN A 426 -23.23 -4.95 0.07
N PRO A 427 -22.29 -4.00 0.23
CA PRO A 427 -21.03 -4.02 -0.51
C PRO A 427 -20.05 -5.12 -0.06
N TYR A 428 -20.22 -5.68 1.13
CA TYR A 428 -19.29 -6.65 1.73
C TYR A 428 -20.02 -7.87 2.29
N ASN A 429 -19.29 -8.97 2.51
CA ASN A 429 -19.84 -10.20 3.09
C ASN A 429 -20.43 -9.94 4.47
N SER A 430 -21.44 -10.72 4.86
CA SER A 430 -21.88 -10.72 6.26
C SER A 430 -20.83 -11.37 7.15
N PHE A 431 -20.86 -11.02 8.43
CA PHE A 431 -19.90 -11.49 9.43
C PHE A 431 -20.64 -11.97 10.70
N ASP A 432 -19.89 -12.54 11.65
CA ASP A 432 -20.37 -13.02 12.95
C ASP A 432 -21.48 -14.10 12.93
N GLY A 433 -21.72 -14.74 11.78
CA GLY A 433 -22.61 -15.89 11.68
C GLY A 433 -22.07 -17.08 12.48
N LYS A 434 -22.94 -17.74 13.25
CA LYS A 434 -22.61 -18.98 13.96
C LYS A 434 -23.80 -19.93 13.91
N TYR A 435 -23.53 -21.19 13.60
CA TYR A 435 -24.55 -22.22 13.71
C TYR A 435 -24.96 -22.48 15.15
N LYS A 436 -26.13 -23.09 15.28
CA LYS A 436 -26.48 -23.81 16.49
C LYS A 436 -25.39 -24.84 16.77
N GLU A 437 -24.81 -24.75 17.97
CA GLU A 437 -23.76 -25.66 18.43
C GLU A 437 -24.23 -27.13 18.31
N SER A 438 -23.37 -27.98 17.74
CA SER A 438 -23.62 -29.43 17.68
C SER A 438 -23.35 -30.08 19.03
N ASP A 439 -23.95 -31.25 19.28
CA ASP A 439 -23.75 -31.96 20.55
C ASP A 439 -22.26 -32.24 20.81
N ALA A 440 -21.50 -32.64 19.79
CA ALA A 440 -20.06 -32.87 19.90
C ALA A 440 -19.28 -31.59 20.25
N ALA A 441 -19.60 -30.46 19.61
CA ALA A 441 -18.98 -29.17 19.92
C ALA A 441 -19.34 -28.69 21.34
N PHE A 442 -20.59 -28.89 21.75
CA PHE A 442 -21.07 -28.61 23.10
C PHE A 442 -20.29 -29.43 24.16
N TYR A 443 -20.18 -30.75 23.97
CA TYR A 443 -19.42 -31.61 24.90
C TYR A 443 -17.95 -31.19 24.96
N ARG A 444 -17.34 -30.84 23.82
CA ARG A 444 -15.97 -30.31 23.77
C ARG A 444 -15.84 -29.03 24.57
N ARG A 445 -16.67 -28.01 24.29
CA ARG A 445 -16.65 -26.72 24.98
C ARG A 445 -16.88 -26.87 26.48
N VAL A 446 -17.79 -27.74 26.91
CA VAL A 446 -18.02 -28.02 28.34
C VAL A 446 -16.80 -28.69 28.98
N SER A 447 -16.20 -29.68 28.32
CA SER A 447 -14.98 -30.34 28.79
C SER A 447 -13.82 -29.36 28.92
N GLU A 448 -13.61 -28.51 27.91
CA GLU A 448 -12.60 -27.46 27.93
C GLU A 448 -12.85 -26.49 29.08
N ARG A 449 -14.10 -26.01 29.21
CA ARG A 449 -14.53 -25.12 30.30
C ARG A 449 -14.26 -25.68 31.68
N LEU A 450 -14.51 -26.97 31.90
CA LEU A 450 -14.27 -27.64 33.18
C LEU A 450 -12.78 -27.82 33.47
N ARG A 451 -11.95 -27.95 32.42
CA ARG A 451 -10.49 -28.05 32.55
C ARG A 451 -9.86 -26.70 32.92
N HIS A 452 -10.06 -25.67 32.10
CA HIS A 452 -9.42 -24.37 32.31
C HIS A 452 -10.14 -23.51 33.36
N LYS A 453 -11.39 -23.86 33.75
CA LYS A 453 -12.19 -23.20 34.80
C LYS A 453 -12.28 -21.67 34.67
N ASN A 454 -12.28 -21.17 33.43
CA ASN A 454 -12.22 -19.74 33.14
C ASN A 454 -11.00 -19.00 33.74
N ARG A 455 -9.84 -19.66 33.77
CA ARG A 455 -8.58 -19.08 34.26
C ARG A 455 -7.47 -19.39 33.27
N ALA A 456 -6.63 -18.41 33.00
CA ALA A 456 -5.45 -18.58 32.15
C ALA A 456 -4.25 -18.95 33.04
N ILE A 457 -3.89 -20.24 33.07
CA ILE A 457 -2.82 -20.76 33.94
C ILE A 457 -1.77 -21.49 33.10
N THR A 458 -2.16 -22.54 32.39
CA THR A 458 -1.26 -23.32 31.52
C THR A 458 -1.30 -22.80 30.09
N GLN A 459 -0.25 -23.06 29.29
CA GLN A 459 -0.19 -22.65 27.88
C GLN A 459 -1.46 -23.02 27.09
N TRP A 460 -1.96 -24.24 27.32
CA TRP A 460 -3.18 -24.72 26.68
C TRP A 460 -4.42 -23.91 27.11
N ASP A 461 -4.52 -23.50 28.38
CA ASP A 461 -5.65 -22.69 28.85
C ASP A 461 -5.67 -21.33 28.14
N TYR A 462 -4.50 -20.70 27.97
CA TYR A 462 -4.38 -19.44 27.22
C TYR A 462 -4.85 -19.59 25.77
N GLU A 463 -4.37 -20.63 25.08
CA GLU A 463 -4.71 -20.89 23.68
C GLU A 463 -6.22 -21.14 23.51
N GLN A 464 -6.81 -22.01 24.33
CA GLN A 464 -8.23 -22.35 24.21
C GLN A 464 -9.16 -21.21 24.62
N LEU A 465 -8.82 -20.44 25.67
CA LEU A 465 -9.61 -19.27 26.07
C LEU A 465 -9.73 -18.26 24.92
N VAL A 466 -8.62 -18.01 24.22
CA VAL A 466 -8.62 -17.08 23.08
C VAL A 466 -9.40 -17.67 21.89
N LEU A 467 -9.14 -18.93 21.51
CA LEU A 467 -9.85 -19.57 20.40
C LEU A 467 -11.37 -19.66 20.63
N GLN A 468 -11.80 -19.86 21.88
CA GLN A 468 -13.22 -19.94 22.22
C GLN A 468 -13.90 -18.56 22.14
N GLU A 469 -13.25 -17.51 22.63
CA GLU A 469 -13.83 -16.17 22.71
C GLU A 469 -13.74 -15.40 21.37
N PHE A 470 -12.70 -15.64 20.58
CA PHE A 470 -12.40 -14.90 19.36
C PHE A 470 -12.42 -15.82 18.12
N PRO A 471 -13.59 -16.03 17.47
CA PRO A 471 -13.71 -16.85 16.26
C PRO A 471 -12.89 -16.36 15.07
N ASP A 472 -12.57 -15.06 15.07
CA ASP A 472 -11.73 -14.43 14.05
C ASP A 472 -10.27 -14.83 14.16
N VAL A 473 -9.88 -15.52 15.25
CA VAL A 473 -8.56 -16.09 15.44
C VAL A 473 -8.61 -17.56 15.03
N PHE A 474 -7.81 -17.90 14.03
CA PHE A 474 -7.68 -19.28 13.58
C PHE A 474 -6.77 -20.10 14.50
N MET A 475 -5.67 -19.48 14.93
CA MET A 475 -4.66 -20.17 15.74
C MET A 475 -4.01 -19.22 16.74
N VAL A 476 -3.67 -19.78 17.90
CA VAL A 476 -2.92 -19.09 18.96
C VAL A 476 -1.77 -19.98 19.39
N LYS A 477 -0.60 -19.39 19.56
CA LYS A 477 0.56 -20.04 20.17
C LYS A 477 0.93 -19.31 21.46
N CYS A 478 0.91 -20.01 22.58
CA CYS A 478 1.31 -19.46 23.87
C CYS A 478 2.80 -19.72 24.15
N LEU A 479 3.56 -18.66 24.32
CA LEU A 479 4.96 -18.69 24.73
C LEU A 479 5.08 -18.28 26.21
N ASN A 480 5.56 -19.21 27.04
CA ASN A 480 5.81 -18.95 28.45
C ASN A 480 7.11 -18.16 28.63
N HIS A 481 7.18 -17.42 29.74
CA HIS A 481 8.36 -16.64 30.13
C HIS A 481 8.94 -15.78 28.99
N THR A 482 8.07 -15.22 28.16
CA THR A 482 8.45 -14.50 26.94
C THR A 482 7.82 -13.12 26.97
N SER A 483 8.65 -12.11 26.70
CA SER A 483 8.26 -10.72 26.47
C SER A 483 8.72 -10.28 25.08
N GLU A 484 8.40 -9.07 24.64
CA GLU A 484 8.84 -8.55 23.33
C GLU A 484 10.37 -8.66 23.13
N LYS A 485 11.15 -8.36 24.18
CA LYS A 485 12.61 -8.24 24.11
C LYS A 485 13.38 -9.50 24.54
N SER A 486 12.74 -10.43 25.24
CA SER A 486 13.42 -11.59 25.83
C SER A 486 12.56 -12.86 25.78
N PHE A 487 13.19 -13.99 25.50
CA PHE A 487 12.62 -15.34 25.64
C PHE A 487 12.81 -15.91 27.06
N MET A 488 13.38 -15.11 27.96
CA MET A 488 13.61 -15.43 29.37
C MET A 488 13.13 -14.23 30.21
N ALA A 489 11.82 -14.11 30.35
CA ALA A 489 11.14 -13.05 31.09
C ALA A 489 10.06 -13.68 32.00
N PRO A 490 10.43 -14.17 33.20
CA PRO A 490 9.46 -14.67 34.18
C PRO A 490 8.38 -13.64 34.50
N GLY A 491 7.13 -14.10 34.69
CA GLY A 491 5.98 -13.20 34.85
C GLY A 491 5.43 -12.66 33.53
N HIS A 492 6.09 -12.86 32.39
CA HIS A 492 5.56 -12.48 31.08
C HIS A 492 5.12 -13.72 30.28
N VAL A 493 3.97 -13.61 29.64
CA VAL A 493 3.46 -14.59 28.66
C VAL A 493 3.21 -13.85 27.36
N THR A 494 3.61 -14.43 26.24
CA THR A 494 3.34 -13.86 24.91
C THR A 494 2.47 -14.80 24.11
N LEU A 495 1.35 -14.31 23.61
CA LEU A 495 0.46 -15.01 22.69
C LEU A 495 0.71 -14.52 21.28
N VAL A 496 1.06 -15.45 20.39
CA VAL A 496 1.17 -15.19 18.96
C VAL A 496 -0.15 -15.59 18.33
N VAL A 497 -0.81 -14.64 17.66
CA VAL A 497 -2.18 -14.79 17.15
C VAL A 497 -2.20 -14.72 15.63
N ILE A 498 -2.86 -15.69 15.00
CA ILE A 498 -3.05 -15.74 13.54
C ILE A 498 -4.55 -15.61 13.25
N PRO A 499 -4.96 -14.64 12.40
CA PRO A 499 -6.37 -14.49 12.05
C PRO A 499 -6.86 -15.64 11.18
N ASN A 500 -8.16 -15.85 11.22
CA ASN A 500 -8.88 -16.66 10.24
C ASN A 500 -9.09 -15.85 8.96
N THR A 501 -8.45 -16.27 7.87
CA THR A 501 -8.51 -15.64 6.55
C THR A 501 -9.60 -16.20 5.66
N LYS A 502 -10.30 -17.27 6.06
CA LYS A 502 -11.35 -17.89 5.25
C LYS A 502 -12.47 -16.89 4.97
N ASN A 503 -12.77 -16.66 3.69
CA ASN A 503 -13.83 -15.76 3.19
C ASN A 503 -13.73 -14.31 3.70
N LYS A 504 -12.53 -13.88 4.14
CA LYS A 504 -12.25 -12.52 4.57
C LYS A 504 -11.22 -11.87 3.66
N ASN A 505 -11.36 -10.56 3.47
CA ASN A 505 -10.38 -9.76 2.75
C ASN A 505 -9.14 -9.54 3.63
N ALA A 506 -8.15 -10.43 3.55
CA ALA A 506 -6.85 -10.24 4.16
C ALA A 506 -5.99 -9.27 3.33
N PHE A 507 -5.17 -8.43 3.98
CA PHE A 507 -4.27 -7.51 3.27
C PHE A 507 -3.18 -8.26 2.51
N ASP A 508 -2.59 -9.26 3.18
CA ASP A 508 -1.61 -10.17 2.62
C ASP A 508 -2.04 -11.59 3.02
N SER A 509 -2.40 -12.41 2.03
CA SER A 509 -2.85 -13.79 2.27
C SER A 509 -1.73 -14.70 2.78
N TYR A 510 -0.47 -14.40 2.44
CA TYR A 510 0.70 -15.17 2.92
C TYR A 510 1.06 -14.76 4.35
N GLN A 511 0.91 -13.47 4.67
CA GLN A 511 1.27 -12.89 5.95
C GLN A 511 0.06 -12.27 6.67
N PRO A 512 -0.95 -13.07 7.04
CA PRO A 512 -2.19 -12.54 7.56
C PRO A 512 -2.00 -11.97 8.98
N ARG A 513 -2.56 -10.79 9.26
CA ARG A 513 -2.38 -10.10 10.53
C ARG A 513 -3.72 -9.70 11.12
N VAL A 514 -3.82 -9.73 12.44
CA VAL A 514 -4.94 -9.09 13.15
C VAL A 514 -4.63 -7.61 13.38
N SER A 515 -5.67 -6.79 13.41
CA SER A 515 -5.52 -5.38 13.74
C SER A 515 -5.04 -5.17 15.18
N ARG A 516 -4.38 -4.04 15.44
CA ARG A 516 -3.94 -3.66 16.78
C ARG A 516 -5.12 -3.51 17.75
N ALA A 517 -6.29 -3.10 17.27
CA ALA A 517 -7.51 -3.08 18.08
C ALA A 517 -7.90 -4.48 18.58
N SER A 518 -7.83 -5.47 17.68
CA SER A 518 -8.08 -6.88 18.02
C SER A 518 -7.04 -7.44 18.99
N LEU A 519 -5.75 -7.16 18.77
CA LEU A 519 -4.68 -7.56 19.71
C LEU A 519 -4.93 -7.01 21.12
N ASN A 520 -5.27 -5.72 21.23
CA ASN A 520 -5.57 -5.10 22.52
C ASN A 520 -6.81 -5.72 23.19
N LYS A 521 -7.84 -6.05 22.41
CA LYS A 521 -9.06 -6.71 22.91
C LYS A 521 -8.74 -8.09 23.48
N ILE A 522 -7.95 -8.89 22.76
CA ILE A 522 -7.50 -10.22 23.23
C ILE A 522 -6.63 -10.08 24.47
N GLN A 523 -5.69 -9.13 24.47
CA GLN A 523 -4.79 -8.88 25.60
C GLN A 523 -5.56 -8.52 26.88
N ASN A 524 -6.53 -7.60 26.78
CA ASN A 524 -7.35 -7.18 27.91
C ASN A 524 -8.23 -8.31 28.43
N TYR A 525 -8.81 -9.11 27.53
CA TYR A 525 -9.59 -10.29 27.92
C TYR A 525 -8.76 -11.29 28.74
N VAL A 526 -7.57 -11.66 28.23
CA VAL A 526 -6.71 -12.64 28.89
C VAL A 526 -6.13 -12.12 30.20
N ASN A 527 -5.72 -10.84 30.25
CA ASN A 527 -5.25 -10.21 31.49
C ASN A 527 -6.35 -10.08 32.55
N GLY A 528 -7.63 -10.13 32.17
CA GLY A 528 -8.75 -10.26 33.12
C GLY A 528 -8.90 -11.65 33.74
N LEU A 529 -8.24 -12.68 33.18
CA LEU A 529 -8.38 -14.08 33.58
C LEU A 529 -7.12 -14.69 34.19
N ASN A 530 -5.98 -14.01 34.08
CA ASN A 530 -4.71 -14.48 34.60
C ASN A 530 -4.47 -14.03 36.06
N SER A 531 -3.34 -14.45 36.63
CA SER A 531 -2.91 -14.04 37.97
C SER A 531 -2.34 -12.62 37.95
N MET A 532 -2.48 -11.88 39.06
CA MET A 532 -1.92 -10.52 39.24
C MET A 532 -0.38 -10.44 39.07
N HIS A 533 0.31 -11.57 39.08
CA HIS A 533 1.76 -11.66 38.91
C HIS A 533 2.19 -11.93 37.45
N VAL A 534 1.23 -12.04 36.53
CA VAL A 534 1.49 -12.38 35.12
C VAL A 534 0.97 -11.27 34.21
N GLN A 535 1.84 -10.79 33.33
CA GLN A 535 1.48 -9.86 32.27
C GLN A 535 1.49 -10.59 30.93
N THR A 536 0.33 -10.66 30.30
CA THR A 536 0.19 -11.26 28.97
C THR A 536 0.30 -10.20 27.89
N HIS A 537 1.08 -10.51 26.86
CA HIS A 537 1.30 -9.71 25.66
C HIS A 537 0.71 -10.47 24.49
N VAL A 538 0.06 -9.78 23.55
CA VAL A 538 -0.52 -10.41 22.37
C VAL A 538 0.09 -9.75 21.15
N ILE A 539 0.70 -10.56 20.27
CA ILE A 539 1.42 -10.08 19.10
C ILE A 539 0.95 -10.80 17.83
N ASN A 540 1.09 -10.12 16.70
CA ASN A 540 1.14 -10.79 15.41
C ASN A 540 2.44 -11.60 15.30
N PRO A 541 2.46 -12.71 14.54
CA PRO A 541 3.69 -13.43 14.25
C PRO A 541 4.66 -12.58 13.42
N ASN A 542 5.95 -12.84 13.63
CA ASN A 542 7.01 -12.34 12.77
C ASN A 542 7.13 -13.27 11.56
N TYR A 543 6.69 -12.82 10.39
CA TYR A 543 6.80 -13.64 9.19
C TYR A 543 8.22 -13.62 8.64
N GLN A 544 8.81 -14.80 8.45
CA GLN A 544 10.12 -15.00 7.83
C GLN A 544 9.94 -15.67 6.48
N GLU A 545 10.34 -14.98 5.42
CA GLU A 545 10.14 -15.42 4.06
C GLU A 545 11.20 -16.47 3.66
N ALA A 546 10.73 -17.59 3.14
CA ALA A 546 11.54 -18.68 2.60
C ALA A 546 11.49 -18.67 1.08
N THR A 547 12.63 -18.39 0.44
CA THR A 547 12.80 -18.47 -1.01
C THR A 547 13.45 -19.79 -1.37
N VAL A 548 12.77 -20.61 -2.16
CA VAL A 548 13.31 -21.83 -2.74
C VAL A 548 13.93 -21.52 -4.10
N LYS A 549 15.15 -21.99 -4.30
CA LYS A 549 15.80 -22.10 -5.59
C LYS A 549 15.90 -23.56 -5.94
N ILE A 550 15.34 -23.95 -7.08
CA ILE A 550 15.25 -25.35 -7.50
C ILE A 550 15.66 -25.50 -8.96
N GLU A 551 16.45 -26.53 -9.23
CA GLU A 551 16.75 -27.01 -10.57
C GLU A 551 16.05 -28.36 -10.76
N ALA A 552 15.05 -28.42 -11.63
CA ALA A 552 14.23 -29.63 -11.84
C ALA A 552 14.07 -29.95 -13.33
N ARG A 553 13.83 -31.22 -13.63
CA ARG A 553 13.47 -31.72 -14.97
C ARG A 553 12.02 -32.17 -14.95
N PHE A 554 11.31 -31.90 -16.05
CA PHE A 554 9.94 -32.36 -16.25
C PHE A 554 9.89 -33.49 -17.27
N HIS A 555 8.85 -34.34 -17.21
CA HIS A 555 8.67 -35.38 -18.23
C HIS A 555 8.45 -34.76 -19.62
N ASN A 556 8.85 -35.48 -20.66
CA ASN A 556 8.93 -34.94 -22.03
C ASN A 556 7.58 -34.54 -22.62
N GLU A 557 6.47 -35.07 -22.10
CA GLU A 557 5.10 -34.70 -22.48
C GLU A 557 4.61 -33.36 -21.91
N PHE A 558 5.37 -32.72 -21.01
CA PHE A 558 4.97 -31.51 -20.31
C PHE A 558 5.77 -30.27 -20.76
N ASP A 559 5.08 -29.13 -20.90
CA ASP A 559 5.69 -27.86 -21.32
C ASP A 559 6.51 -27.21 -20.19
N GLU A 560 7.81 -27.06 -20.40
CA GLU A 560 8.73 -26.56 -19.37
C GLU A 560 8.37 -25.16 -18.86
N ALA A 561 7.89 -24.26 -19.73
CA ALA A 561 7.58 -22.88 -19.36
C ALA A 561 6.31 -22.79 -18.50
N PHE A 562 5.28 -23.56 -18.84
CA PHE A 562 4.06 -23.66 -18.05
C PHE A 562 4.33 -24.34 -16.70
N TYR A 563 4.99 -25.50 -16.71
CA TYR A 563 5.21 -26.28 -15.48
C TYR A 563 6.27 -25.69 -14.55
N SER A 564 7.14 -24.80 -15.04
CA SER A 564 7.98 -23.98 -14.15
C SER A 564 7.14 -23.04 -13.28
N LYS A 565 6.10 -22.42 -13.85
CA LYS A 565 5.17 -21.58 -13.10
C LYS A 565 4.27 -22.41 -12.18
N GLN A 566 3.83 -23.57 -12.65
CA GLN A 566 3.05 -24.49 -11.83
C GLN A 566 3.86 -24.99 -10.63
N LEU A 567 5.15 -25.31 -10.82
CA LEU A 567 6.05 -25.71 -9.74
C LEU A 567 6.25 -24.59 -8.71
N ASP A 568 6.42 -23.35 -9.16
CA ASP A 568 6.47 -22.17 -8.28
C ASP A 568 5.19 -22.08 -7.41
N GLU A 569 4.01 -22.23 -8.02
CA GLU A 569 2.74 -22.25 -7.28
C GLU A 569 2.61 -23.44 -6.32
N ASP A 570 3.08 -24.63 -6.70
CA ASP A 570 3.00 -25.82 -5.84
C ASP A 570 4.00 -25.76 -4.66
N ILE A 571 5.15 -25.10 -4.83
CA ILE A 571 6.05 -24.74 -3.72
C ILE A 571 5.35 -23.75 -2.77
N LYS A 572 4.68 -22.72 -3.31
CA LYS A 572 3.95 -21.74 -2.48
C LYS A 572 2.87 -22.41 -1.65
N LYS A 573 2.09 -23.31 -2.25
CA LYS A 573 1.04 -24.09 -1.55
C LYS A 573 1.62 -24.98 -0.47
N PHE A 574 2.80 -25.57 -0.69
CA PHE A 574 3.44 -26.42 0.31
C PHE A 574 3.92 -25.61 1.54
N ILE A 575 4.57 -24.47 1.32
CA ILE A 575 5.13 -23.66 2.41
C ILE A 575 4.02 -22.88 3.13
N SER A 576 3.06 -22.34 2.40
CA SER A 576 1.96 -21.50 2.93
C SER A 576 0.58 -21.98 2.49
N PRO A 577 0.13 -23.17 2.94
CA PRO A 577 -1.15 -23.76 2.51
C PRO A 577 -2.37 -22.89 2.87
N TRP A 578 -2.28 -22.11 3.95
CA TRP A 578 -3.35 -21.21 4.39
C TRP A 578 -3.66 -20.08 3.41
N ALA A 579 -2.69 -19.69 2.57
CA ALA A 579 -2.87 -18.59 1.61
C ALA A 579 -3.81 -18.98 0.45
N PHE A 580 -4.04 -20.27 0.24
CA PHE A 580 -4.78 -20.82 -0.91
C PHE A 580 -6.17 -21.36 -0.55
N GLY A 581 -6.60 -21.24 0.72
CA GLY A 581 -7.97 -21.58 1.15
C GLY A 581 -8.29 -23.07 1.30
N ASP A 582 -7.37 -23.97 0.94
CA ASP A 582 -7.63 -25.41 0.81
C ASP A 582 -7.34 -26.25 2.08
N SER A 583 -6.87 -25.67 3.19
CA SER A 583 -6.53 -26.45 4.38
C SER A 583 -7.38 -26.11 5.62
N ASP A 584 -8.12 -27.11 6.11
CA ASP A 584 -8.66 -27.16 7.47
C ASP A 584 -7.56 -27.39 8.52
N VAL A 585 -6.34 -27.70 8.07
CA VAL A 585 -5.17 -27.99 8.89
C VAL A 585 -4.06 -27.04 8.49
N VAL A 586 -4.01 -25.87 9.11
CA VAL A 586 -2.82 -25.02 9.09
C VAL A 586 -2.00 -25.37 10.33
N SER A 587 -0.92 -26.12 10.13
CA SER A 587 0.08 -26.32 11.19
C SER A 587 1.02 -25.12 11.22
N PHE A 588 1.36 -24.67 12.43
CA PHE A 588 2.37 -23.64 12.66
C PHE A 588 3.74 -24.16 12.19
N ASN A 589 4.10 -23.92 10.94
CA ASN A 589 5.38 -24.35 10.40
C ASN A 589 6.48 -23.38 10.85
N MET A 590 6.82 -23.46 12.14
CA MET A 590 8.13 -22.97 12.64
C MET A 590 9.29 -23.72 12.00
N LYS A 591 8.98 -24.89 11.44
CA LYS A 591 9.95 -25.81 10.86
C LYS A 591 9.58 -26.10 9.42
N LEU A 592 10.54 -25.92 8.53
CA LEU A 592 10.45 -26.40 7.16
C LEU A 592 11.42 -27.57 7.02
N ASN A 593 10.88 -28.75 6.70
CA ASN A 593 11.69 -29.92 6.40
C ASN A 593 11.90 -30.01 4.89
N VAL A 594 13.13 -29.70 4.46
CA VAL A 594 13.52 -29.68 3.06
C VAL A 594 13.35 -31.05 2.40
N ASN A 595 13.57 -32.16 3.13
CA ASN A 595 13.37 -33.51 2.58
C ASN A 595 11.88 -33.83 2.34
N GLN A 596 10.99 -33.29 3.18
CA GLN A 596 9.54 -33.43 2.94
C GLN A 596 9.11 -32.61 1.72
N LEU A 597 9.68 -31.41 1.54
CA LEU A 597 9.46 -30.61 0.34
C LEU A 597 9.96 -31.35 -0.91
N ILE A 598 11.18 -31.87 -0.91
CA ILE A 598 11.73 -32.67 -2.03
C ILE A 598 10.80 -33.83 -2.37
N ASN A 599 10.44 -34.65 -1.39
CA ASN A 599 9.56 -35.81 -1.60
C ASN A 599 8.18 -35.39 -2.13
N TYR A 600 7.64 -34.27 -1.67
CA TYR A 600 6.39 -33.73 -2.22
C TYR A 600 6.54 -33.33 -3.69
N LEU A 601 7.62 -32.63 -4.04
CA LEU A 601 7.88 -32.16 -5.40
C LEU A 601 8.18 -33.32 -6.36
N GLU A 602 8.90 -34.36 -5.93
CA GLU A 602 9.18 -35.57 -6.72
C GLU A 602 7.92 -36.40 -7.00
N GLN A 603 6.86 -36.26 -6.20
CA GLN A 603 5.58 -36.96 -6.40
C GLN A 603 4.64 -36.23 -7.37
N LEU A 604 4.99 -35.02 -7.80
CA LEU A 604 4.19 -34.28 -8.77
C LEU A 604 4.29 -34.97 -10.13
N TYR A 605 3.12 -35.25 -10.74
CA TYR A 605 3.01 -36.07 -11.96
C TYR A 605 3.78 -35.56 -13.18
N TYR A 606 4.25 -34.31 -13.14
CA TYR A 606 4.97 -33.66 -14.22
C TYR A 606 6.48 -33.54 -13.96
N VAL A 607 6.95 -33.84 -12.74
CA VAL A 607 8.37 -33.77 -12.35
C VAL A 607 9.04 -35.12 -12.59
N ASP A 608 10.14 -35.11 -13.34
CA ASP A 608 10.96 -36.29 -13.62
C ASP A 608 12.00 -36.50 -12.52
N TYR A 609 12.83 -35.47 -12.26
CA TYR A 609 13.78 -35.46 -11.16
C TYR A 609 14.15 -34.04 -10.72
N ILE A 610 14.67 -33.92 -9.50
CA ILE A 610 15.20 -32.68 -8.93
C ILE A 610 16.73 -32.80 -8.89
N ASP A 611 17.44 -31.88 -9.53
CA ASP A 611 18.91 -31.86 -9.57
C ASP A 611 19.50 -31.14 -8.36
N SER A 612 18.94 -29.98 -8.01
CA SER A 612 19.36 -29.23 -6.84
C SER A 612 18.22 -28.43 -6.22
N ILE A 613 18.28 -28.28 -4.89
CA ILE A 613 17.37 -27.43 -4.14
C ILE A 613 18.15 -26.66 -3.07
N GLN A 614 17.89 -25.37 -2.98
CA GLN A 614 18.49 -24.47 -2.01
C GLN A 614 17.38 -23.59 -1.42
N VAL A 615 17.33 -23.51 -0.09
CA VAL A 615 16.37 -22.67 0.60
C VAL A 615 17.11 -21.51 1.26
N THR A 616 16.62 -20.30 1.02
CA THR A 616 17.13 -19.07 1.61
C THR A 616 16.05 -18.48 2.52
N VAL A 617 16.40 -18.10 3.75
CA VAL A 617 15.49 -17.43 4.69
C VAL A 617 16.12 -16.11 5.09
N ASN A 618 15.38 -14.99 4.96
CA ASN A 618 15.88 -13.63 5.23
C ASN A 618 17.22 -13.30 4.51
N GLY A 619 17.42 -13.83 3.30
CA GLY A 619 18.65 -13.62 2.53
C GLY A 619 19.84 -14.51 2.92
N GLU A 620 19.69 -15.37 3.93
CA GLU A 620 20.71 -16.35 4.32
C GLU A 620 20.37 -17.76 3.82
N ILE A 621 21.33 -18.35 3.10
CA ILE A 621 21.24 -19.73 2.61
C ILE A 621 21.23 -20.68 3.81
N GLN A 622 20.19 -21.50 3.89
CA GLN A 622 20.05 -22.50 4.93
C GLN A 622 20.78 -23.79 4.51
N THR A 623 21.67 -24.28 5.37
CA THR A 623 22.44 -25.51 5.15
C THR A 623 21.84 -26.74 5.83
N LYS A 624 20.86 -26.53 6.70
CA LYS A 624 20.18 -27.60 7.43
C LYS A 624 18.94 -28.08 6.67
N TYR A 625 18.71 -29.39 6.68
CA TYR A 625 17.47 -29.98 6.15
C TYR A 625 16.24 -29.62 6.98
N LEU A 626 16.42 -29.33 8.27
CA LEU A 626 15.37 -28.83 9.14
C LEU A 626 15.66 -27.36 9.45
N ILE A 627 14.92 -26.48 8.77
CA ILE A 627 15.02 -25.04 8.94
C ILE A 627 14.06 -24.66 10.04
N GLU A 628 14.56 -24.03 11.11
CA GLU A 628 13.75 -23.63 12.26
C GLU A 628 13.87 -22.12 12.48
N VAL A 629 12.73 -21.46 12.72
CA VAL A 629 12.69 -20.04 13.09
C VAL A 629 12.41 -19.87 14.58
N ASP A 630 12.59 -18.65 15.09
CA ASP A 630 12.35 -18.37 16.49
C ASP A 630 10.85 -18.55 16.87
N PRO A 631 10.52 -18.74 18.17
CA PRO A 631 9.16 -19.06 18.60
C PRO A 631 8.09 -18.01 18.31
N LYS A 632 8.47 -16.76 18.03
CA LYS A 632 7.53 -15.69 17.64
C LYS A 632 7.33 -15.63 16.14
N SER A 633 8.15 -16.35 15.38
CA SER A 633 8.19 -16.30 13.93
C SER A 633 7.48 -17.46 13.27
N ILE A 634 7.03 -17.23 12.03
CA ILE A 634 6.41 -18.22 11.15
C ILE A 634 7.13 -18.18 9.81
N LEU A 635 7.49 -19.35 9.27
CA LEU A 635 8.01 -19.45 7.91
C LEU A 635 6.87 -19.28 6.91
N VAL A 636 7.06 -18.38 5.95
CA VAL A 636 6.11 -18.14 4.87
C VAL A 636 6.80 -18.29 3.53
N SER A 637 6.01 -18.62 2.52
CA SER A 637 6.51 -18.68 1.15
C SER A 637 6.89 -17.30 0.65
N ALA A 638 7.98 -17.24 -0.12
CA ALA A 638 8.22 -16.11 -0.99
C ALA A 638 7.10 -15.95 -2.02
N LYS A 639 6.87 -14.71 -2.47
CA LYS A 639 5.89 -14.43 -3.54
C LYS A 639 6.31 -15.03 -4.88
N GLN A 640 7.60 -15.28 -5.05
CA GLN A 640 8.20 -15.90 -6.22
C GLN A 640 9.40 -16.75 -5.81
N HIS A 641 9.51 -17.95 -6.39
CA HIS A 641 10.65 -18.85 -6.27
C HIS A 641 11.50 -18.87 -7.54
N GLU A 642 12.76 -19.29 -7.40
CA GLU A 642 13.67 -19.45 -8.53
C GLU A 642 13.58 -20.88 -9.06
N VAL A 643 12.79 -21.09 -10.11
CA VAL A 643 12.69 -22.38 -10.81
C VAL A 643 13.54 -22.36 -12.08
N ALA A 644 14.51 -23.27 -12.17
CA ALA A 644 15.35 -23.46 -13.34
C ALA A 644 15.25 -24.90 -13.86
N ILE A 645 15.46 -25.08 -15.16
CA ILE A 645 15.44 -26.39 -15.79
C ILE A 645 16.81 -27.06 -15.65
N ALA A 646 16.82 -28.26 -15.07
CA ALA A 646 18.03 -29.06 -14.94
C ALA A 646 18.59 -29.41 -16.34
N LYS A 647 19.91 -29.30 -16.49
CA LYS A 647 20.58 -29.71 -17.73
C LYS A 647 20.54 -31.23 -17.85
N GLN A 648 20.24 -31.72 -19.06
CA GLN A 648 20.25 -33.14 -19.33
C GLN A 648 21.65 -33.72 -19.06
N VAL A 649 21.76 -34.54 -18.02
CA VAL A 649 22.95 -35.35 -17.79
C VAL A 649 22.83 -36.54 -18.75
N CYS A 650 23.59 -36.53 -19.84
CA CYS A 650 23.75 -37.73 -20.66
C CYS A 650 24.43 -38.79 -19.79
N ILE A 651 23.66 -39.79 -19.35
CA ILE A 651 24.19 -41.02 -18.75
C ILE A 651 24.67 -41.95 -19.85
#